data_AF-R6BN28-F1
#
_entry.id   AF-R6BN28-F1
#
_cell.length_a   1.000
_cell.length_b   1.000
_cell.length_c   1.000
_cell.angle_alpha   90.00
_cell.angle_beta   90.00
_cell.angle_gamma   90.00
#
_symmetry.space_group_name_H-M   'P 1'
#
loop_
_entity.id
_entity.type
_entity.pdbx_description
1 polymer ?
#
loop_
_entity_poly.entity_id
_entity_poly.type
_entity_poly.pdbx_seq_one_letter_code
_entity_poly.pdbx_strand_id
1 'polypeptide(L)'
;MEVLKQCQKWFEQNEIQKVIDALEAIPSEERTPELDCELAKAYITIAEVGERKPFEKALQLLALHEEELGEDHCWNYRIASAYYYLDEEGPALHYFEQALNARPGDEDTQGYIDDCRRRLTLPRFETNFRERTRQAWTAFAEIEAELRAIMDADKLRERGEELMEKLSQALEPAFSSPAFEIGYNGKKYELILSAEGNRSALFPLVYFQKHAPKEVLAHWNILVGRQSQGDFSLHTGGMEVKPEDVQVWVEQQEDGRLSLSLYCEKLLSLQQEENERTWWMLSTLTDQVLGEINSIAHVGTFDFIDAPQAGPFVSLAKLPQMLADLGLTDYRDGSEYLENSYLSYELEPVEDPDADWRLDTYVGSTRLPVLINDYLSAHSDVMDAYHKDGIVAGFLCYPVEGFEGENQAEQILRFRDSLQAAILEHAGADAVTFLGGATGLYYGYLDFIAWDLPAVLDAAKDFLTDSEVNQGVFHVFRRDVGAVRLWEREAEPEVDPQTGSLLSAQDIETLESFTDDVSGYYGRMLHWLENFIEQGVQAGKFTQRQAKQDLQIALWYAFACNNLDEYRYYYKAADWMKDSEQNAAGCAMWYYRYSAALMYCSRLEEALDYAEKGIREEPDYPWIWLQAGKLRSHFGDKSSALDAVAHGLALVPGDYEFLTLQKEIENGAPLEQMEYHWINPDADQTLQQGLDADADNKQRAISCITVHADGLQRFWSIFGPKPEQYTPNAPYTRFPYPVNGQTVDLVFQMNEAGMSKLDADWLEQLKGWMQSGQWLEREHPDGRAARLDTVLVGLDYHIGLLYKLTAEEVYFQIFLNPDGTEQEELFWSSEESGEPELYTEEEMSAVEQHIQKTFGTFERVFHELVSPDIHVDICMVPPVEGRDYYTLVTMGMGAHRMNVPKELAEYKLERAELAIALPPDWKLDQESMEAERWYWPIRLLKVLARLPIANDTWLGWGHTMDNQSPFAENTELCASLLTAPQGIEEDDGVCILPNGEEVNFYQVIPLYREELDYKLEHGADALLEKMANISFVANPIRQKANTEDTLTYEDFDGEMDDACYHIESIEEKELLVDPITAYNHMAIYLRWCMEHDLMSEEFIEEYGEVVQQVKADPAGVDLREFIRDELDSCLFAVLFNHQGHAFASYYYGESDDPYYPADIDNHALEYFGSEQYHSDEFRDEAYLFVPFDEDYYQAMAKVIAKRFDNWQEQA
;
A
#
# COMPACT_ATOMS: atom_id res chain seq x y z
N MET A 1 -34.00 -31.94 -3.23
CA MET A 1 -33.65 -32.08 -1.79
C MET A 1 -32.68 -33.22 -1.49
N GLU A 2 -32.91 -34.47 -1.91
CA GLU A 2 -31.99 -35.58 -1.56
C GLU A 2 -30.62 -35.46 -2.26
N VAL A 3 -30.60 -35.01 -3.52
CA VAL A 3 -29.36 -34.75 -4.30
C VAL A 3 -28.54 -33.58 -3.75
N LEU A 4 -29.16 -32.41 -3.47
CA LEU A 4 -28.46 -31.26 -2.89
C LEU A 4 -27.80 -31.59 -1.54
N LYS A 5 -28.50 -32.31 -0.65
CA LYS A 5 -27.91 -32.80 0.61
C LYS A 5 -26.76 -33.78 0.39
N GLN A 6 -26.81 -34.54 -0.70
CA GLN A 6 -25.71 -35.44 -1.07
C GLN A 6 -24.51 -34.65 -1.62
N CYS A 7 -24.74 -33.58 -2.39
CA CYS A 7 -23.71 -32.68 -2.87
C CYS A 7 -22.97 -32.00 -1.70
N GLN A 8 -23.70 -31.49 -0.70
CA GLN A 8 -23.13 -30.93 0.51
C GLN A 8 -22.16 -31.90 1.22
N LYS A 9 -22.56 -33.16 1.37
CA LYS A 9 -21.68 -34.20 1.94
C LYS A 9 -20.44 -34.48 1.10
N TRP A 10 -20.56 -34.43 -0.22
CA TRP A 10 -19.40 -34.61 -1.10
C TRP A 10 -18.44 -33.42 -1.03
N PHE A 11 -18.94 -32.19 -0.90
CA PHE A 11 -18.09 -31.03 -0.59
C PHE A 11 -17.35 -31.20 0.75
N GLU A 12 -18.04 -31.60 1.82
CA GLU A 12 -17.43 -31.88 3.13
C GLU A 12 -16.35 -32.99 3.09
N GLN A 13 -16.46 -33.91 2.13
CA GLN A 13 -15.52 -35.03 1.94
C GLN A 13 -14.43 -34.72 0.90
N ASN A 14 -14.39 -33.51 0.36
CA ASN A 14 -13.53 -33.10 -0.75
C ASN A 14 -13.66 -33.99 -2.00
N GLU A 15 -14.88 -34.47 -2.28
CA GLU A 15 -15.21 -35.34 -3.43
C GLU A 15 -15.87 -34.54 -4.56
N ILE A 16 -15.27 -33.42 -4.97
CA ILE A 16 -15.86 -32.42 -5.89
C ILE A 16 -16.26 -33.02 -7.24
N GLN A 17 -15.42 -33.88 -7.82
CA GLN A 17 -15.73 -34.55 -9.09
C GLN A 17 -17.03 -35.36 -9.04
N LYS A 18 -17.40 -35.93 -7.88
CA LYS A 18 -18.67 -36.67 -7.74
C LYS A 18 -19.88 -35.75 -7.80
N VAL A 19 -19.74 -34.50 -7.35
CA VAL A 19 -20.80 -33.48 -7.48
C VAL A 19 -21.02 -33.18 -8.97
N ILE A 20 -19.94 -32.92 -9.70
CA ILE A 20 -19.99 -32.62 -11.14
C ILE A 20 -20.64 -33.80 -11.90
N ASP A 21 -20.10 -35.01 -11.73
CA ASP A 21 -20.61 -36.21 -12.41
C ASP A 21 -22.10 -36.45 -12.13
N ALA A 22 -22.54 -36.22 -10.89
CA ALA A 22 -23.93 -36.44 -10.49
C ALA A 22 -24.89 -35.39 -11.05
N LEU A 23 -24.47 -34.11 -11.10
CA LEU A 23 -25.30 -33.01 -11.57
C LEU A 23 -25.30 -32.91 -13.11
N GLU A 24 -24.20 -33.25 -13.78
CA GLU A 24 -24.17 -33.34 -15.26
C GLU A 24 -24.98 -34.52 -15.82
N ALA A 25 -25.20 -35.57 -15.02
CA ALA A 25 -26.08 -36.68 -15.40
C ALA A 25 -27.56 -36.26 -15.48
N ILE A 26 -27.92 -35.10 -14.91
CA ILE A 26 -29.26 -34.52 -14.99
C ILE A 26 -29.32 -33.64 -16.25
N PRO A 27 -30.29 -33.83 -17.17
CA PRO A 27 -30.46 -32.97 -18.34
C PRO A 27 -30.59 -31.50 -17.94
N SER A 28 -29.98 -30.58 -18.70
CA SER A 28 -29.99 -29.13 -18.38
C SER A 28 -31.41 -28.56 -18.23
N GLU A 29 -32.37 -29.02 -19.03
CA GLU A 29 -33.79 -28.63 -18.96
C GLU A 29 -34.49 -29.06 -17.65
N GLU A 30 -33.90 -30.01 -16.90
CA GLU A 30 -34.44 -30.54 -15.64
C GLU A 30 -33.70 -30.01 -14.40
N ARG A 31 -32.62 -29.23 -14.58
CA ARG A 31 -31.88 -28.62 -13.46
C ARG A 31 -32.59 -27.35 -12.97
N THR A 32 -32.64 -27.18 -11.65
CA THR A 32 -33.18 -25.97 -11.02
C THR A 32 -32.03 -24.96 -10.80
N PRO A 33 -32.32 -23.67 -10.58
CA PRO A 33 -31.29 -22.66 -10.28
C PRO A 33 -30.32 -23.09 -9.16
N GLU A 34 -30.81 -23.75 -8.12
CA GLU A 34 -29.97 -24.22 -7.02
C GLU A 34 -29.05 -25.38 -7.42
N LEU A 35 -29.48 -26.25 -8.35
CA LEU A 35 -28.63 -27.32 -8.88
C LEU A 35 -27.54 -26.76 -9.79
N ASP A 36 -27.86 -25.76 -10.61
CA ASP A 36 -26.87 -25.07 -11.44
C ASP A 36 -25.89 -24.26 -10.58
N CYS A 37 -26.35 -23.61 -9.51
CA CYS A 37 -25.48 -22.93 -8.53
C CYS A 37 -24.52 -23.89 -7.82
N GLU A 38 -24.98 -25.06 -7.37
CA GLU A 38 -24.10 -26.08 -6.77
C GLU A 38 -23.13 -26.69 -7.79
N LEU A 39 -23.53 -26.83 -9.05
CA LEU A 39 -22.65 -27.27 -10.13
C LEU A 39 -21.58 -26.21 -10.45
N ALA A 40 -21.96 -24.93 -10.50
CA ALA A 40 -21.03 -23.82 -10.68
C ALA A 40 -20.03 -23.74 -9.53
N LYS A 41 -20.49 -23.89 -8.28
CA LYS A 41 -19.62 -24.01 -7.11
C LYS A 41 -18.62 -25.15 -7.27
N ALA A 42 -19.07 -26.33 -7.71
CA ALA A 42 -18.19 -27.48 -7.92
C ALA A 42 -17.12 -27.20 -8.99
N TYR A 43 -17.49 -26.50 -10.07
CA TYR A 43 -16.55 -26.07 -11.10
C TYR A 43 -15.51 -25.06 -10.59
N ILE A 44 -15.93 -24.07 -9.79
CA ILE A 44 -15.02 -23.10 -9.17
C ILE A 44 -14.07 -23.81 -8.20
N THR A 45 -14.57 -24.75 -7.38
CA THR A 45 -13.76 -25.45 -6.37
C THR A 45 -12.77 -26.45 -6.96
N ILE A 46 -13.08 -27.10 -8.09
CA ILE A 46 -12.18 -28.10 -8.69
C ILE A 46 -11.06 -27.48 -9.55
N ALA A 47 -11.23 -26.23 -9.98
CA ALA A 47 -10.31 -25.57 -10.89
C ALA A 47 -8.92 -25.44 -10.28
N GLU A 48 -7.90 -25.81 -11.03
CA GLU A 48 -6.51 -25.52 -10.66
C GLU A 48 -6.11 -24.10 -11.10
N VAL A 49 -5.07 -23.55 -10.46
CA VAL A 49 -4.54 -22.22 -10.80
C VAL A 49 -4.14 -22.18 -12.28
N GLY A 50 -4.71 -21.24 -13.03
CA GLY A 50 -4.48 -21.05 -14.47
C GLY A 50 -5.44 -21.81 -15.40
N GLU A 51 -6.39 -22.59 -14.88
CA GLU A 51 -7.45 -23.20 -15.71
C GLU A 51 -8.58 -22.20 -15.98
N ARG A 52 -8.96 -21.98 -17.25
CA ARG A 52 -10.08 -21.06 -17.60
C ARG A 52 -11.43 -21.77 -17.75
N LYS A 53 -11.43 -22.96 -18.36
CA LYS A 53 -12.67 -23.70 -18.75
C LYS A 53 -13.64 -23.98 -17.60
N PRO A 54 -13.20 -24.37 -16.38
CA PRO A 54 -14.12 -24.57 -15.27
C PRO A 54 -14.85 -23.27 -14.88
N PHE A 55 -14.14 -22.14 -14.82
CA PHE A 55 -14.74 -20.85 -14.49
C PHE A 55 -15.71 -20.37 -15.58
N GLU A 56 -15.37 -20.54 -16.87
CA GLU A 56 -16.28 -20.25 -17.98
C GLU A 56 -17.58 -21.06 -17.90
N LYS A 57 -17.48 -22.35 -17.55
CA LYS A 57 -18.66 -23.19 -17.32
C LYS A 57 -19.48 -22.71 -16.12
N ALA A 58 -18.82 -22.28 -15.04
CA ALA A 58 -19.51 -21.72 -13.88
C ALA A 58 -20.28 -20.45 -14.26
N LEU A 59 -19.67 -19.54 -15.03
CA LEU A 59 -20.34 -18.34 -15.55
C LEU A 59 -21.56 -18.68 -16.41
N GLN A 60 -21.43 -19.64 -17.35
CA GLN A 60 -22.55 -20.06 -18.20
C GLN A 60 -23.74 -20.60 -17.40
N LEU A 61 -23.47 -21.29 -16.29
CA LEU A 61 -24.52 -21.81 -15.40
C LEU A 61 -25.16 -20.70 -14.57
N LEU A 62 -24.35 -19.78 -14.03
CA LEU A 62 -24.83 -18.71 -13.14
C LEU A 62 -25.60 -17.62 -13.89
N ALA A 63 -25.14 -17.22 -15.08
CA ALA A 63 -25.73 -16.16 -15.88
C ALA A 63 -27.19 -16.42 -16.30
N LEU A 64 -27.61 -17.69 -16.38
CA LEU A 64 -29.00 -18.06 -16.69
C LEU A 64 -29.99 -17.65 -15.61
N HIS A 65 -29.52 -17.39 -14.39
CA HIS A 65 -30.35 -17.22 -13.20
C HIS A 65 -30.23 -15.82 -12.56
N GLU A 66 -29.62 -14.86 -13.26
CA GLU A 66 -29.41 -13.48 -12.74
C GLU A 66 -30.72 -12.77 -12.38
N GLU A 67 -31.78 -12.91 -13.20
CA GLU A 67 -33.09 -12.29 -12.91
C GLU A 67 -33.75 -12.88 -11.64
N GLU A 68 -33.47 -14.14 -11.31
CA GLU A 68 -34.06 -14.83 -10.15
C GLU A 68 -33.19 -14.71 -8.88
N LEU A 69 -31.87 -14.71 -9.03
CA LEU A 69 -30.89 -14.82 -7.94
C LEU A 69 -29.96 -13.60 -7.80
N GLY A 70 -30.11 -12.56 -8.61
CA GLY A 70 -29.21 -11.39 -8.61
C GLY A 70 -29.18 -10.57 -7.32
N GLU A 71 -30.13 -10.76 -6.40
CA GLU A 71 -30.10 -10.18 -5.05
C GLU A 71 -29.51 -11.14 -3.99
N ASP A 72 -29.19 -12.39 -4.36
CA ASP A 72 -28.62 -13.40 -3.46
C ASP A 72 -27.11 -13.21 -3.32
N HIS A 73 -26.66 -13.08 -2.07
CA HIS A 73 -25.23 -12.93 -1.76
C HIS A 73 -24.38 -14.09 -2.29
N CYS A 74 -24.83 -15.34 -2.12
CA CYS A 74 -24.03 -16.50 -2.52
C CYS A 74 -23.94 -16.64 -4.05
N TRP A 75 -24.98 -16.24 -4.78
CA TRP A 75 -24.94 -16.17 -6.24
C TRP A 75 -23.96 -15.09 -6.71
N ASN A 76 -24.08 -13.86 -6.18
CA ASN A 76 -23.19 -12.74 -6.50
C ASN A 76 -21.73 -13.06 -6.19
N TYR A 77 -21.44 -13.63 -5.02
CA TYR A 77 -20.08 -14.03 -4.64
C TYR A 77 -19.49 -15.08 -5.60
N ARG A 78 -20.29 -16.06 -6.02
CA ARG A 78 -19.83 -17.13 -6.94
C ARG A 78 -19.58 -16.63 -8.35
N ILE A 79 -20.47 -15.79 -8.88
CA ILE A 79 -20.29 -15.23 -10.22
C ILE A 79 -19.12 -14.25 -10.23
N ALA A 80 -18.96 -13.45 -9.18
CA ALA A 80 -17.80 -12.58 -8.98
C ALA A 80 -16.49 -13.38 -8.89
N SER A 81 -16.47 -14.46 -8.11
CA SER A 81 -15.30 -15.36 -8.02
C SER A 81 -14.93 -15.94 -9.38
N ALA A 82 -15.91 -16.37 -10.17
CA ALA A 82 -15.63 -16.91 -11.50
C ALA A 82 -15.04 -15.86 -12.46
N TYR A 83 -15.51 -14.61 -12.41
CA TYR A 83 -14.89 -13.50 -13.15
C TYR A 83 -13.48 -13.18 -12.65
N TYR A 84 -13.29 -13.11 -11.33
CA TYR A 84 -12.02 -12.81 -10.69
C TYR A 84 -10.91 -13.81 -11.12
N TYR A 85 -11.21 -15.11 -11.08
CA TYR A 85 -10.25 -16.14 -11.51
C TYR A 85 -10.07 -16.26 -13.03
N LEU A 86 -10.85 -15.52 -13.83
CA LEU A 86 -10.67 -15.39 -15.28
C LEU A 86 -9.84 -14.15 -15.68
N ASP A 87 -9.30 -13.42 -14.70
CA ASP A 87 -8.67 -12.11 -14.86
C ASP A 87 -9.63 -11.07 -15.48
N GLU A 88 -10.90 -11.12 -15.05
CA GLU A 88 -11.96 -10.18 -15.44
C GLU A 88 -12.40 -9.34 -14.22
N GLU A 89 -11.49 -8.54 -13.67
CA GLU A 89 -11.70 -7.82 -12.40
C GLU A 89 -12.82 -6.77 -12.45
N GLY A 90 -13.14 -6.21 -13.62
CA GLY A 90 -14.21 -5.22 -13.77
C GLY A 90 -15.60 -5.81 -13.47
N PRO A 91 -16.03 -6.85 -14.20
CA PRO A 91 -17.24 -7.60 -13.85
C PRO A 91 -17.18 -8.20 -12.44
N ALA A 92 -16.01 -8.70 -12.01
CA ALA A 92 -15.86 -9.24 -10.66
C ALA A 92 -16.16 -8.20 -9.58
N LEU A 93 -15.60 -6.99 -9.72
CA LEU A 93 -15.84 -5.86 -8.82
C LEU A 93 -17.33 -5.54 -8.70
N HIS A 94 -18.04 -5.45 -9.83
CA HIS A 94 -19.48 -5.19 -9.84
C HIS A 94 -20.25 -6.21 -9.00
N TYR A 95 -20.01 -7.51 -9.23
CA TYR A 95 -20.72 -8.57 -8.52
C TYR A 95 -20.26 -8.74 -7.06
N PHE A 96 -18.99 -8.47 -6.73
CA PHE A 96 -18.56 -8.43 -5.33
C PHE A 96 -19.20 -7.27 -4.59
N GLU A 97 -19.33 -6.09 -5.20
CA GLU A 97 -20.08 -4.97 -4.62
C GLU A 97 -21.55 -5.33 -4.41
N GLN A 98 -22.19 -6.05 -5.35
CA GLN A 98 -23.55 -6.58 -5.13
C GLN A 98 -23.60 -7.63 -4.01
N ALA A 99 -22.60 -8.52 -3.91
CA ALA A 99 -22.50 -9.51 -2.84
C ALA A 99 -22.37 -8.84 -1.46
N LEU A 100 -21.54 -7.79 -1.36
CA LEU A 100 -21.36 -7.00 -0.16
C LEU A 100 -22.63 -6.20 0.17
N ASN A 101 -23.32 -5.65 -0.82
CA ASN A 101 -24.62 -4.99 -0.60
C ASN A 101 -25.68 -5.97 -0.05
N ALA A 102 -25.70 -7.21 -0.54
CA ALA A 102 -26.61 -8.25 -0.06
C ALA A 102 -26.24 -8.77 1.34
N ARG A 103 -24.97 -8.66 1.74
CA ARG A 103 -24.48 -9.02 3.07
C ARG A 103 -23.42 -8.00 3.55
N PRO A 104 -23.83 -6.82 4.04
CA PRO A 104 -22.89 -5.78 4.46
C PRO A 104 -21.99 -6.26 5.62
N GLY A 105 -20.72 -5.89 5.57
CA GLY A 105 -19.70 -6.32 6.54
C GLY A 105 -19.13 -7.72 6.30
N ASP A 106 -19.27 -8.26 5.09
CA ASP A 106 -18.55 -9.45 4.64
C ASP A 106 -17.13 -9.06 4.23
N GLU A 107 -16.21 -9.21 5.18
CA GLU A 107 -14.81 -8.79 5.08
C GLU A 107 -14.05 -9.46 3.92
N ASP A 108 -14.26 -10.77 3.74
CA ASP A 108 -13.68 -11.53 2.63
C ASP A 108 -14.07 -10.89 1.29
N THR A 109 -15.35 -10.51 1.16
CA THR A 109 -15.87 -9.83 -0.03
C THR A 109 -15.24 -8.46 -0.22
N GLN A 110 -15.00 -7.68 0.84
CA GLN A 110 -14.26 -6.42 0.69
C GLN A 110 -12.82 -6.67 0.24
N GLY A 111 -12.09 -7.63 0.83
CA GLY A 111 -10.72 -7.92 0.43
C GLY A 111 -10.61 -8.19 -1.08
N TYR A 112 -11.60 -8.86 -1.68
CA TYR A 112 -11.69 -9.01 -3.13
C TYR A 112 -12.01 -7.71 -3.89
N ILE A 113 -12.88 -6.83 -3.36
CA ILE A 113 -13.18 -5.51 -3.93
C ILE A 113 -11.92 -4.64 -3.99
N ASP A 114 -11.17 -4.58 -2.90
CA ASP A 114 -9.95 -3.77 -2.80
C ASP A 114 -8.85 -4.30 -3.73
N ASP A 115 -8.70 -5.63 -3.83
CA ASP A 115 -7.77 -6.23 -4.81
C ASP A 115 -8.21 -5.96 -6.26
N CYS A 116 -9.51 -6.05 -6.57
CA CYS A 116 -10.03 -5.71 -7.89
C CYS A 116 -9.71 -4.24 -8.23
N ARG A 117 -9.98 -3.28 -7.33
CA ARG A 117 -9.67 -1.86 -7.53
C ARG A 117 -8.18 -1.63 -7.75
N ARG A 118 -7.31 -2.32 -7.02
CA ARG A 118 -5.85 -2.26 -7.20
C ARG A 118 -5.42 -2.77 -8.58
N ARG A 119 -5.93 -3.92 -9.02
CA ARG A 119 -5.64 -4.52 -10.33
C ARG A 119 -6.17 -3.68 -11.48
N LEU A 120 -7.32 -3.04 -11.31
CA LEU A 120 -7.90 -2.14 -12.31
C LEU A 120 -7.16 -0.79 -12.38
N THR A 121 -6.62 -0.28 -11.27
CA THR A 121 -5.80 0.95 -11.22
C THR A 121 -4.51 0.82 -12.02
N LEU A 122 -3.82 -0.32 -11.89
CA LEU A 122 -2.63 -0.64 -12.67
C LEU A 122 -2.74 -2.05 -13.29
N PRO A 123 -3.44 -2.18 -14.44
CA PRO A 123 -3.65 -3.47 -15.08
C PRO A 123 -2.34 -4.13 -15.48
N ARG A 124 -2.08 -5.31 -14.91
CA ARG A 124 -0.90 -6.12 -15.19
C ARG A 124 -1.33 -7.53 -15.57
N PHE A 125 -1.21 -7.84 -16.85
CA PHE A 125 -1.49 -9.17 -17.37
C PHE A 125 -0.21 -10.01 -17.39
N GLU A 126 -0.32 -11.32 -17.11
CA GLU A 126 0.79 -12.27 -17.31
C GLU A 126 1.30 -12.22 -18.76
N THR A 127 0.37 -12.07 -19.71
CA THR A 127 0.67 -11.84 -21.13
C THR A 127 -0.15 -10.67 -21.64
N ASN A 128 0.52 -9.60 -22.10
CA ASN A 128 -0.12 -8.44 -22.70
C ASN A 128 -0.58 -8.74 -24.15
N PHE A 129 -1.43 -7.88 -24.72
CA PHE A 129 -1.99 -8.10 -26.07
C PHE A 129 -0.91 -8.20 -27.17
N ARG A 130 0.23 -7.52 -27.01
CA ARG A 130 1.36 -7.62 -27.94
C ARG A 130 1.93 -9.05 -27.98
N GLU A 131 2.18 -9.66 -26.83
CA GLU A 131 2.67 -11.04 -26.75
C GLU A 131 1.60 -12.05 -27.16
N ARG A 132 0.35 -11.84 -26.73
CA ARG A 132 -0.81 -12.63 -27.14
C ARG A 132 -1.00 -12.66 -28.66
N THR A 133 -0.86 -11.51 -29.33
CA THR A 133 -0.86 -11.39 -30.80
C THR A 133 0.24 -12.24 -31.44
N ARG A 134 1.46 -12.21 -30.88
CA ARG A 134 2.59 -13.01 -31.37
C ARG A 134 2.33 -14.51 -31.21
N GLN A 135 1.75 -14.91 -30.08
CA GLN A 135 1.40 -16.30 -29.80
C GLN A 135 0.33 -16.81 -30.76
N ALA A 136 -0.76 -16.05 -30.96
CA ALA A 136 -1.81 -16.39 -31.91
C ALA A 136 -1.29 -16.51 -33.35
N TRP A 137 -0.44 -15.59 -33.80
CA TRP A 137 0.16 -15.71 -35.14
C TRP A 137 1.12 -16.90 -35.27
N THR A 138 1.80 -17.27 -34.20
CA THR A 138 2.63 -18.49 -34.16
C THR A 138 1.74 -19.73 -34.29
N ALA A 139 0.67 -19.82 -33.51
CA ALA A 139 -0.30 -20.91 -33.58
C ALA A 139 -0.96 -21.00 -34.97
N PHE A 140 -1.36 -19.87 -35.55
CA PHE A 140 -1.91 -19.82 -36.91
C PHE A 140 -0.92 -20.35 -37.95
N ALA A 141 0.35 -19.93 -37.86
CA ALA A 141 1.38 -20.35 -38.81
C ALA A 141 1.65 -21.86 -38.77
N GLU A 142 1.50 -22.50 -37.60
CA GLU A 142 1.65 -23.95 -37.45
C GLU A 142 0.56 -24.74 -38.18
N ILE A 143 -0.68 -24.23 -38.18
CA ILE A 143 -1.83 -24.90 -38.81
C ILE A 143 -2.13 -24.40 -40.24
N GLU A 144 -1.51 -23.32 -40.68
CA GLU A 144 -1.73 -22.64 -41.97
C GLU A 144 -1.85 -23.59 -43.17
N ALA A 145 -0.89 -24.51 -43.30
CA ALA A 145 -0.82 -25.40 -44.46
C ALA A 145 -1.92 -26.48 -44.42
N GLU A 146 -2.31 -26.90 -43.22
CA GLU A 146 -3.44 -27.81 -43.01
C GLU A 146 -4.75 -27.12 -43.38
N LEU A 147 -4.97 -25.89 -42.92
CA LEU A 147 -6.17 -25.10 -43.22
C LEU A 147 -6.39 -24.98 -44.74
N ARG A 148 -5.35 -24.60 -45.49
CA ARG A 148 -5.41 -24.54 -46.96
C ARG A 148 -5.76 -25.89 -47.58
N ALA A 149 -5.15 -26.97 -47.10
CA ALA A 149 -5.40 -28.31 -47.62
C ALA A 149 -6.86 -28.74 -47.39
N ILE A 150 -7.45 -28.38 -46.23
CA ILE A 150 -8.87 -28.64 -45.95
C ILE A 150 -9.75 -27.80 -46.88
N MET A 151 -9.49 -26.50 -47.01
CA MET A 151 -10.27 -25.59 -47.87
C MET A 151 -10.23 -26.00 -49.36
N ASP A 152 -9.11 -26.54 -49.86
CA ASP A 152 -8.99 -27.02 -51.24
C ASP A 152 -9.72 -28.35 -51.50
N ALA A 153 -9.71 -29.23 -50.49
CA ALA A 153 -10.30 -30.57 -50.59
C ALA A 153 -11.82 -30.55 -50.37
N ASP A 154 -12.30 -29.69 -49.48
CA ASP A 154 -13.69 -29.64 -49.03
C ASP A 154 -14.59 -28.78 -49.94
N LYS A 155 -14.74 -29.24 -51.19
CA LYS A 155 -15.57 -28.54 -52.19
C LYS A 155 -17.07 -28.55 -51.88
N LEU A 156 -17.51 -29.37 -50.93
CA LEU A 156 -18.90 -29.49 -50.49
C LEU A 156 -19.16 -28.76 -49.16
N ARG A 157 -18.14 -28.17 -48.52
CA ARG A 157 -18.21 -27.49 -47.21
C ARG A 157 -18.68 -28.42 -46.07
N GLU A 158 -18.34 -29.70 -46.13
CA GLU A 158 -18.69 -30.71 -45.12
C GLU A 158 -17.77 -30.70 -43.89
N ARG A 159 -16.60 -30.03 -43.97
CA ARG A 159 -15.59 -29.89 -42.91
C ARG A 159 -15.49 -28.45 -42.39
N GLY A 160 -16.55 -27.67 -42.55
CA GLY A 160 -16.61 -26.28 -42.09
C GLY A 160 -16.42 -26.14 -40.58
N GLU A 161 -17.05 -27.01 -39.78
CA GLU A 161 -16.94 -26.99 -38.31
C GLU A 161 -15.50 -27.23 -37.84
N GLU A 162 -14.80 -28.20 -38.44
CA GLU A 162 -13.40 -28.50 -38.13
C GLU A 162 -12.47 -27.30 -38.45
N LEU A 163 -12.74 -26.59 -39.56
CA LEU A 163 -11.99 -25.39 -39.93
C LEU A 163 -12.19 -24.26 -38.92
N MET A 164 -13.45 -24.03 -38.51
CA MET A 164 -13.78 -22.97 -37.55
C MET A 164 -13.14 -23.26 -36.19
N GLU A 165 -13.25 -24.50 -35.69
CA GLU A 165 -12.67 -24.88 -34.40
C GLU A 165 -11.14 -24.70 -34.36
N LYS A 166 -10.43 -25.17 -35.40
CA LYS A 166 -8.97 -25.00 -35.51
C LYS A 166 -8.55 -23.53 -35.56
N LEU A 167 -9.29 -22.70 -36.30
CA LEU A 167 -9.01 -21.27 -36.41
C LEU A 167 -9.31 -20.53 -35.11
N SER A 168 -10.42 -20.84 -34.45
CA SER A 168 -10.75 -20.27 -33.14
C SER A 168 -9.65 -20.58 -32.13
N GLN A 169 -9.17 -21.82 -32.05
CA GLN A 169 -8.05 -22.20 -31.17
C GLN A 169 -6.74 -21.46 -31.50
N ALA A 170 -6.48 -21.17 -32.78
CA ALA A 170 -5.29 -20.42 -33.18
C ALA A 170 -5.38 -18.92 -32.87
N LEU A 171 -6.60 -18.38 -32.80
CA LEU A 171 -6.86 -16.95 -32.51
C LEU A 171 -7.11 -16.69 -31.02
N GLU A 172 -7.53 -17.70 -30.27
CA GLU A 172 -7.82 -17.67 -28.82
C GLU A 172 -6.73 -16.99 -27.98
N PRO A 173 -5.41 -17.17 -28.25
CA PRO A 173 -4.40 -16.46 -27.46
C PRO A 173 -4.52 -14.94 -27.54
N ALA A 174 -4.99 -14.39 -28.67
CA ALA A 174 -5.16 -12.95 -28.87
C ALA A 174 -6.56 -12.46 -28.49
N PHE A 175 -7.60 -13.22 -28.82
CA PHE A 175 -8.99 -12.80 -28.66
C PHE A 175 -9.76 -13.84 -27.86
N SER A 176 -10.37 -13.41 -26.76
CA SER A 176 -11.25 -14.23 -25.93
C SER A 176 -12.47 -14.76 -26.70
N SER A 177 -13.00 -13.98 -27.66
CA SER A 177 -14.12 -14.39 -28.53
C SER A 177 -13.91 -13.91 -29.97
N PRO A 178 -13.14 -14.64 -30.80
CA PRO A 178 -12.80 -14.19 -32.15
C PRO A 178 -13.99 -14.34 -33.11
N ALA A 179 -14.47 -13.22 -33.66
CA ALA A 179 -15.46 -13.22 -34.75
C ALA A 179 -14.76 -13.13 -36.12
N PHE A 180 -14.89 -14.16 -36.96
CA PHE A 180 -14.22 -14.19 -38.27
C PHE A 180 -14.95 -15.01 -39.34
N GLU A 181 -14.60 -14.74 -40.59
CA GLU A 181 -15.00 -15.50 -41.77
C GLU A 181 -13.78 -15.95 -42.56
N ILE A 182 -13.93 -17.03 -43.34
CA ILE A 182 -12.89 -17.52 -44.23
C ILE A 182 -13.34 -17.62 -45.68
N GLY A 183 -12.42 -17.33 -46.60
CA GLY A 183 -12.70 -17.26 -48.02
C GLY A 183 -11.52 -17.64 -48.91
N TYR A 184 -11.79 -17.70 -50.22
CA TYR A 184 -10.76 -17.81 -51.24
C TYR A 184 -11.17 -17.00 -52.47
N ASN A 185 -10.45 -15.92 -52.77
CA ASN A 185 -10.79 -14.99 -53.85
C ASN A 185 -10.30 -15.43 -55.24
N GLY A 186 -9.85 -16.67 -55.38
CA GLY A 186 -9.27 -17.19 -56.63
C GLY A 186 -7.76 -17.03 -56.75
N LYS A 187 -7.11 -16.29 -55.84
CA LYS A 187 -5.64 -16.11 -55.79
C LYS A 187 -5.04 -16.45 -54.43
N LYS A 188 -5.66 -15.96 -53.35
CA LYS A 188 -5.23 -16.15 -51.97
C LYS A 188 -6.42 -16.55 -51.10
N TYR A 189 -6.12 -17.23 -50.01
CA TYR A 189 -7.09 -17.50 -48.94
C TYR A 189 -7.32 -16.21 -48.16
N GLU A 190 -8.47 -16.09 -47.51
CA GLU A 190 -8.87 -14.88 -46.81
C GLU A 190 -9.29 -15.25 -45.40
N LEU A 191 -8.74 -14.54 -44.42
CA LEU A 191 -9.25 -14.48 -43.05
C LEU A 191 -9.83 -13.07 -42.89
N ILE A 192 -11.14 -12.98 -42.66
CA ILE A 192 -11.87 -11.73 -42.51
C ILE A 192 -12.26 -11.62 -41.04
N LEU A 193 -11.61 -10.71 -40.32
CA LEU A 193 -11.88 -10.44 -38.91
C LEU A 193 -13.05 -9.45 -38.82
N SER A 194 -14.12 -9.83 -38.13
CA SER A 194 -15.34 -9.04 -37.97
C SER A 194 -15.25 -8.22 -36.69
N ALA A 195 -15.62 -6.95 -36.76
CA ALA A 195 -15.75 -6.07 -35.60
C ALA A 195 -17.18 -6.09 -35.02
N GLU A 196 -18.09 -6.80 -35.68
CA GLU A 196 -19.51 -6.96 -35.31
C GLU A 196 -20.21 -5.62 -35.13
N GLY A 197 -19.85 -4.65 -35.98
CA GLY A 197 -20.39 -3.29 -35.93
C GLY A 197 -19.81 -2.41 -34.82
N ASN A 198 -18.87 -2.90 -34.00
CA ASN A 198 -18.26 -2.13 -32.92
C ASN A 198 -16.98 -1.39 -33.38
N ARG A 199 -16.95 -0.07 -33.17
CA ARG A 199 -15.78 0.76 -33.49
C ARG A 199 -14.58 0.48 -32.59
N SER A 200 -14.77 0.19 -31.30
CA SER A 200 -13.64 -0.07 -30.38
C SER A 200 -12.89 -1.34 -30.79
N ALA A 201 -13.61 -2.38 -31.22
CA ALA A 201 -13.04 -3.63 -31.70
C ALA A 201 -12.12 -3.47 -32.93
N LEU A 202 -12.28 -2.41 -33.73
CA LEU A 202 -11.41 -2.18 -34.90
C LEU A 202 -9.95 -1.96 -34.52
N PHE A 203 -9.65 -1.33 -33.38
CA PHE A 203 -8.28 -1.05 -32.95
C PHE A 203 -7.45 -2.34 -32.76
N PRO A 204 -7.88 -3.29 -31.92
CA PRO A 204 -7.13 -4.53 -31.74
C PRO A 204 -7.12 -5.40 -33.00
N LEU A 205 -8.21 -5.44 -33.80
CA LEU A 205 -8.22 -6.21 -35.05
C LEU A 205 -7.24 -5.65 -36.09
N VAL A 206 -7.15 -4.32 -36.23
CA VAL A 206 -6.17 -3.66 -37.10
C VAL A 206 -4.75 -3.88 -36.60
N TYR A 207 -4.53 -3.79 -35.29
CA TYR A 207 -3.23 -4.11 -34.70
C TYR A 207 -2.83 -5.56 -35.03
N PHE A 208 -3.72 -6.51 -34.78
CA PHE A 208 -3.51 -7.93 -35.06
C PHE A 208 -3.20 -8.18 -36.54
N GLN A 209 -3.98 -7.59 -37.45
CA GLN A 209 -3.79 -7.67 -38.90
C GLN A 209 -2.40 -7.18 -39.33
N LYS A 210 -1.92 -6.05 -38.78
CA LYS A 210 -0.62 -5.46 -39.11
C LYS A 210 0.57 -6.36 -38.72
N HIS A 211 0.38 -7.23 -37.73
CA HIS A 211 1.40 -8.13 -37.21
C HIS A 211 1.42 -9.52 -37.88
N ALA A 212 0.60 -9.74 -38.92
CA ALA A 212 0.58 -10.99 -39.67
C ALA A 212 1.98 -11.33 -40.26
N PRO A 213 2.53 -12.54 -40.01
CA PRO A 213 3.84 -12.94 -40.54
C PRO A 213 3.90 -12.93 -42.06
N LYS A 214 5.07 -12.61 -42.63
CA LYS A 214 5.26 -12.56 -44.10
C LYS A 214 4.99 -13.90 -44.78
N GLU A 215 5.25 -15.00 -44.08
CA GLU A 215 5.01 -16.37 -44.51
C GLU A 215 3.52 -16.64 -44.66
N VAL A 216 2.71 -16.19 -43.70
CA VAL A 216 1.24 -16.28 -43.75
C VAL A 216 0.71 -15.39 -44.89
N LEU A 217 1.19 -14.14 -44.96
CA LEU A 217 0.80 -13.18 -46.00
C LEU A 217 1.17 -13.62 -47.42
N ALA A 218 2.07 -14.59 -47.60
CA ALA A 218 2.35 -15.16 -48.92
C ALA A 218 1.14 -15.90 -49.50
N HIS A 219 0.30 -16.47 -48.64
CA HIS A 219 -0.83 -17.33 -49.00
C HIS A 219 -2.19 -16.75 -48.62
N TRP A 220 -2.24 -15.93 -47.57
CA TRP A 220 -3.46 -15.34 -47.01
C TRP A 220 -3.54 -13.84 -47.21
N ASN A 221 -4.75 -13.33 -47.36
CA ASN A 221 -5.13 -11.95 -47.09
C ASN A 221 -5.77 -11.92 -45.70
N ILE A 222 -5.25 -11.08 -44.81
CA ILE A 222 -5.87 -10.82 -43.52
C ILE A 222 -6.61 -9.49 -43.68
N LEU A 223 -7.93 -9.52 -43.54
CA LEU A 223 -8.82 -8.38 -43.75
C LEU A 223 -9.54 -8.05 -42.43
N VAL A 224 -9.74 -6.76 -42.16
CA VAL A 224 -10.58 -6.29 -41.05
C VAL A 224 -11.86 -5.72 -41.65
N GLY A 225 -13.00 -6.25 -41.22
CA GLY A 225 -14.32 -5.92 -41.72
C GLY A 225 -14.73 -6.70 -42.97
N ARG A 226 -16.00 -7.12 -43.01
CA ARG A 226 -16.63 -7.71 -44.20
C ARG A 226 -16.47 -6.79 -45.42
N GLN A 227 -16.14 -7.40 -46.55
CA GLN A 227 -16.00 -6.72 -47.83
C GLN A 227 -17.30 -6.75 -48.62
N SER A 228 -17.66 -5.66 -49.29
CA SER A 228 -18.88 -5.57 -50.09
C SER A 228 -18.93 -6.64 -51.19
N GLN A 229 -20.02 -7.42 -51.24
CA GLN A 229 -20.30 -8.41 -52.27
C GLN A 229 -21.65 -8.14 -52.96
N GLY A 230 -21.61 -7.80 -54.26
CA GLY A 230 -22.79 -7.33 -55.00
C GLY A 230 -23.87 -8.36 -55.32
N ASP A 231 -23.59 -9.67 -55.24
CA ASP A 231 -24.53 -10.76 -55.57
C ASP A 231 -24.84 -11.64 -54.33
N PHE A 232 -24.91 -11.03 -53.14
CA PHE A 232 -25.23 -11.74 -51.89
C PHE A 232 -26.75 -11.85 -51.65
N SER A 233 -27.21 -13.02 -51.20
CA SER A 233 -28.62 -13.27 -50.88
C SER A 233 -28.74 -14.21 -49.67
N LEU A 234 -29.58 -13.86 -48.72
CA LEU A 234 -29.83 -14.68 -47.53
C LEU A 234 -30.92 -15.72 -47.80
N HIS A 235 -30.70 -16.93 -47.30
CA HIS A 235 -31.64 -18.04 -47.43
C HIS A 235 -32.08 -18.51 -46.03
N THR A 236 -33.37 -18.44 -45.72
CA THR A 236 -33.94 -18.95 -44.45
C THR A 236 -35.28 -19.64 -44.69
N GLY A 237 -35.51 -20.82 -44.11
CA GLY A 237 -36.81 -21.52 -44.22
C GLY A 237 -37.33 -21.77 -45.65
N GLY A 238 -36.46 -21.80 -46.67
CA GLY A 238 -36.84 -21.90 -48.08
C GLY A 238 -37.17 -20.57 -48.78
N MET A 239 -36.97 -19.44 -48.10
CA MET A 239 -37.14 -18.08 -48.59
C MET A 239 -35.78 -17.44 -48.93
N GLU A 240 -35.69 -16.78 -50.08
CA GLU A 240 -34.52 -16.01 -50.52
C GLU A 240 -34.83 -14.50 -50.41
N VAL A 241 -33.98 -13.78 -49.66
CA VAL A 241 -34.04 -12.32 -49.47
C VAL A 241 -32.80 -11.69 -50.10
N LYS A 242 -33.02 -10.74 -51.00
CA LYS A 242 -31.97 -10.01 -51.71
C LYS A 242 -31.94 -8.54 -51.29
N PRO A 243 -30.82 -7.83 -51.47
CA PRO A 243 -30.75 -6.40 -51.21
C PRO A 243 -31.80 -5.56 -51.98
N GLU A 244 -32.32 -6.03 -53.12
CA GLU A 244 -33.39 -5.34 -53.85
C GLU A 244 -34.77 -5.47 -53.20
N ASP A 245 -34.96 -6.48 -52.34
CA ASP A 245 -36.23 -6.71 -51.63
C ASP A 245 -36.40 -5.82 -50.39
N VAL A 246 -35.36 -5.07 -50.01
CA VAL A 246 -35.32 -4.25 -48.80
C VAL A 246 -35.41 -2.77 -49.18
N GLN A 247 -36.43 -2.10 -48.63
CA GLN A 247 -36.64 -0.66 -48.78
C GLN A 247 -35.97 0.06 -47.60
N VAL A 248 -35.22 1.12 -47.90
CA VAL A 248 -34.46 1.89 -46.92
C VAL A 248 -34.85 3.37 -47.02
N TRP A 249 -35.29 3.94 -45.91
CA TRP A 249 -35.41 5.38 -45.72
C TRP A 249 -34.15 5.86 -45.04
N VAL A 250 -33.55 6.92 -45.58
CA VAL A 250 -32.26 7.44 -45.13
C VAL A 250 -32.45 8.89 -44.72
N GLU A 251 -32.02 9.20 -43.51
CA GLU A 251 -31.97 10.56 -42.97
C GLU A 251 -30.54 10.86 -42.51
N GLN A 252 -30.03 12.04 -42.81
CA GLN A 252 -28.70 12.45 -42.35
C GLN A 252 -28.83 13.20 -41.03
N GLN A 253 -28.09 12.74 -40.01
CA GLN A 253 -28.05 13.32 -38.67
C GLN A 253 -27.14 14.56 -38.62
N GLU A 254 -27.22 15.32 -37.52
CA GLU A 254 -26.43 16.55 -37.34
C GLU A 254 -24.91 16.29 -37.31
N ASP A 255 -24.48 15.11 -36.86
CA ASP A 255 -23.08 14.66 -36.85
C ASP A 255 -22.58 14.16 -38.22
N GLY A 256 -23.45 14.18 -39.24
CA GLY A 256 -23.15 13.74 -40.60
C GLY A 256 -23.37 12.25 -40.87
N ARG A 257 -23.64 11.42 -39.84
CA ARG A 257 -23.96 10.00 -39.99
C ARG A 257 -25.39 9.80 -40.48
N LEU A 258 -25.72 8.57 -40.87
CA LEU A 258 -26.99 8.20 -41.47
C LEU A 258 -27.86 7.42 -40.49
N SER A 259 -29.12 7.81 -40.38
CA SER A 259 -30.20 7.00 -39.84
C SER A 259 -30.83 6.18 -40.96
N LEU A 260 -30.86 4.86 -40.78
CA LEU A 260 -31.45 3.94 -41.74
C LEU A 260 -32.68 3.27 -41.13
N SER A 261 -33.85 3.45 -41.74
CA SER A 261 -35.04 2.66 -41.42
C SER A 261 -35.29 1.64 -42.55
N LEU A 262 -35.32 0.35 -42.22
CA LEU A 262 -35.39 -0.75 -43.19
C LEU A 262 -36.73 -1.50 -43.09
N TYR A 263 -37.34 -1.72 -44.25
CA TYR A 263 -38.56 -2.52 -44.41
C TYR A 263 -38.34 -3.64 -45.43
N CYS A 264 -38.68 -4.88 -45.06
CA CYS A 264 -38.70 -6.01 -45.99
C CYS A 264 -39.99 -6.80 -45.84
N GLU A 265 -40.88 -6.70 -46.84
CA GLU A 265 -42.18 -7.40 -46.83
C GLU A 265 -42.03 -8.92 -46.67
N LYS A 266 -40.97 -9.50 -47.24
CA LYS A 266 -40.69 -10.94 -47.15
C LYS A 266 -40.41 -11.41 -45.73
N LEU A 267 -39.83 -10.55 -44.88
CA LEU A 267 -39.43 -10.90 -43.53
C LEU A 267 -40.49 -10.59 -42.47
N LEU A 268 -41.60 -9.93 -42.82
CA LEU A 268 -42.64 -9.54 -41.85
C LEU A 268 -43.17 -10.69 -40.98
N SER A 269 -43.40 -11.87 -41.58
CA SER A 269 -43.87 -13.03 -40.82
C SER A 269 -42.80 -13.57 -39.87
N LEU A 270 -41.52 -13.52 -40.29
CA LEU A 270 -40.41 -13.93 -39.45
C LEU A 270 -40.13 -12.91 -38.34
N GLN A 271 -40.31 -11.62 -38.62
CA GLN A 271 -40.11 -10.54 -37.64
C GLN A 271 -41.06 -10.66 -36.45
N GLN A 272 -42.30 -11.10 -36.68
CA GLN A 272 -43.29 -11.31 -35.62
C GLN A 272 -43.01 -12.55 -34.76
N GLU A 273 -42.27 -13.53 -35.29
CA GLU A 273 -41.98 -14.81 -34.63
C GLU A 273 -40.56 -14.86 -34.04
N GLU A 274 -39.59 -14.26 -34.71
CA GLU A 274 -38.14 -14.28 -34.44
C GLU A 274 -37.50 -12.91 -34.78
N ASN A 275 -37.78 -11.90 -33.95
CA ASN A 275 -37.34 -10.51 -34.20
C ASN A 275 -35.80 -10.37 -34.26
N GLU A 276 -35.08 -10.98 -33.33
CA GLU A 276 -33.60 -10.96 -33.29
C GLU A 276 -32.96 -11.58 -34.53
N ARG A 277 -33.53 -12.68 -35.04
CA ARG A 277 -33.04 -13.30 -36.26
C ARG A 277 -33.27 -12.42 -37.48
N THR A 278 -34.41 -11.73 -37.52
CA THR A 278 -34.71 -10.75 -38.56
C THR A 278 -33.73 -9.57 -38.50
N TRP A 279 -33.41 -9.13 -37.28
CA TRP A 279 -32.43 -8.09 -37.01
C TRP A 279 -31.07 -8.49 -37.59
N TRP A 280 -30.56 -9.65 -37.17
CA TRP A 280 -29.29 -10.21 -37.63
C TRP A 280 -29.23 -10.35 -39.15
N MET A 281 -30.31 -10.85 -39.79
CA MET A 281 -30.37 -11.00 -41.24
C MET A 281 -30.22 -9.66 -41.96
N LEU A 282 -30.96 -8.64 -41.57
CA LEU A 282 -30.93 -7.35 -42.26
C LEU A 282 -29.65 -6.55 -41.96
N SER A 283 -29.10 -6.64 -40.75
CA SER A 283 -27.79 -6.09 -40.41
C SER A 283 -26.70 -6.75 -41.27
N THR A 284 -26.67 -8.09 -41.31
CA THR A 284 -25.73 -8.85 -42.16
C THR A 284 -25.87 -8.48 -43.63
N LEU A 285 -27.10 -8.38 -44.15
CA LEU A 285 -27.34 -8.00 -45.54
C LEU A 285 -26.84 -6.58 -45.83
N THR A 286 -26.97 -5.66 -44.87
CA THR A 286 -26.49 -4.28 -44.98
C THR A 286 -24.97 -4.23 -44.99
N ASP A 287 -24.30 -4.95 -44.08
CA ASP A 287 -22.84 -5.04 -44.03
C ASP A 287 -22.26 -5.70 -45.28
N GLN A 288 -22.94 -6.70 -45.85
CA GLN A 288 -22.53 -7.32 -47.11
C GLN A 288 -22.67 -6.37 -48.31
N VAL A 289 -23.58 -5.38 -48.23
CA VAL A 289 -23.77 -4.37 -49.28
C VAL A 289 -22.81 -3.20 -49.13
N LEU A 290 -22.68 -2.63 -47.93
CA LEU A 290 -21.84 -1.46 -47.66
C LEU A 290 -20.36 -1.80 -47.44
N GLY A 291 -20.09 -2.99 -46.90
CA GLY A 291 -18.86 -3.29 -46.18
C GLY A 291 -18.96 -2.84 -44.72
N GLU A 292 -18.47 -3.66 -43.80
CA GLU A 292 -18.63 -3.46 -42.35
C GLU A 292 -17.96 -2.16 -41.86
N ILE A 293 -16.80 -1.81 -42.44
CA ILE A 293 -16.10 -0.55 -42.09
C ILE A 293 -16.93 0.68 -42.46
N ASN A 294 -17.59 0.65 -43.63
CA ASN A 294 -18.50 1.72 -44.05
C ASN A 294 -19.77 1.77 -43.19
N SER A 295 -20.29 0.62 -42.78
CA SER A 295 -21.40 0.57 -41.81
C SER A 295 -21.00 1.26 -40.51
N ILE A 296 -19.85 0.91 -39.93
CA ILE A 296 -19.34 1.52 -38.68
C ILE A 296 -19.07 3.02 -38.85
N ALA A 297 -18.49 3.42 -39.98
CA ALA A 297 -18.13 4.82 -40.23
C ALA A 297 -19.35 5.74 -40.44
N HIS A 298 -20.35 5.27 -41.17
CA HIS A 298 -21.40 6.15 -41.72
C HIS A 298 -22.79 5.92 -41.14
N VAL A 299 -23.11 4.74 -40.59
CA VAL A 299 -24.45 4.44 -40.07
C VAL A 299 -24.49 4.74 -38.58
N GLY A 300 -25.31 5.71 -38.17
CA GLY A 300 -25.48 6.12 -36.78
C GLY A 300 -26.62 5.38 -36.08
N THR A 301 -27.80 5.32 -36.72
CA THR A 301 -28.98 4.61 -36.19
C THR A 301 -29.53 3.65 -37.23
N PHE A 302 -30.07 2.53 -36.76
CA PHE A 302 -30.47 1.41 -37.60
C PHE A 302 -31.75 0.77 -37.07
N ASP A 303 -32.87 1.01 -37.76
CA ASP A 303 -34.21 0.64 -37.31
C ASP A 303 -34.90 -0.32 -38.28
N PHE A 304 -35.61 -1.31 -37.71
CA PHE A 304 -36.49 -2.19 -38.46
C PHE A 304 -37.95 -1.81 -38.25
N ILE A 305 -38.64 -1.55 -39.35
CA ILE A 305 -40.01 -1.04 -39.33
C ILE A 305 -41.00 -2.06 -39.88
N ASP A 306 -42.14 -2.18 -39.22
CA ASP A 306 -43.19 -3.17 -39.57
C ASP A 306 -44.10 -2.71 -40.71
N ALA A 307 -43.99 -1.44 -41.09
CA ALA A 307 -44.76 -0.83 -42.17
C ALA A 307 -43.93 0.24 -42.90
N PRO A 308 -44.11 0.42 -44.22
CA PRO A 308 -43.41 1.45 -44.99
C PRO A 308 -43.68 2.87 -44.45
N GLN A 309 -42.64 3.70 -44.39
CA GLN A 309 -42.77 5.12 -44.03
C GLN A 309 -43.22 5.98 -45.23
N ALA A 310 -43.82 7.14 -44.95
CA ALA A 310 -44.18 8.12 -45.97
C ALA A 310 -42.94 8.92 -46.41
N GLY A 311 -42.55 8.83 -47.68
CA GLY A 311 -41.38 9.55 -48.21
C GLY A 311 -40.68 8.79 -49.33
N PRO A 312 -39.62 9.36 -49.93
CA PRO A 312 -38.78 8.64 -50.88
C PRO A 312 -37.94 7.58 -50.15
N PHE A 313 -37.89 6.37 -50.71
CA PHE A 313 -37.00 5.29 -50.24
C PHE A 313 -36.04 4.87 -51.36
N VAL A 314 -34.93 4.24 -50.98
CA VAL A 314 -34.02 3.53 -51.90
C VAL A 314 -34.06 2.04 -51.61
N SER A 315 -33.70 1.20 -52.59
CA SER A 315 -33.43 -0.22 -52.31
C SER A 315 -32.08 -0.35 -51.61
N LEU A 316 -31.90 -1.30 -50.69
CA LEU A 316 -30.62 -1.50 -50.00
C LEU A 316 -29.45 -1.67 -50.97
N ALA A 317 -29.63 -2.39 -52.09
CA ALA A 317 -28.65 -2.51 -53.19
C ALA A 317 -28.10 -1.17 -53.74
N LYS A 318 -28.83 -0.06 -53.57
CA LYS A 318 -28.44 1.28 -54.06
C LYS A 318 -27.82 2.16 -52.99
N LEU A 319 -27.75 1.68 -51.75
CA LEU A 319 -27.20 2.43 -50.64
C LEU A 319 -25.72 2.83 -50.86
N PRO A 320 -24.82 1.99 -51.41
CA PRO A 320 -23.45 2.41 -51.72
C PRO A 320 -23.37 3.58 -52.71
N GLN A 321 -24.23 3.59 -53.74
CA GLN A 321 -24.31 4.70 -54.69
C GLN A 321 -24.81 5.97 -53.99
N MET A 322 -25.74 5.84 -53.05
CA MET A 322 -26.24 6.97 -52.28
C MET A 322 -25.14 7.57 -51.37
N LEU A 323 -24.31 6.75 -50.72
CA LEU A 323 -23.14 7.24 -49.96
C LEU A 323 -22.22 8.08 -50.85
N ALA A 324 -21.94 7.57 -52.07
CA ALA A 324 -21.13 8.28 -53.06
C ALA A 324 -21.79 9.60 -53.52
N ASP A 325 -23.11 9.60 -53.73
CA ASP A 325 -23.87 10.80 -54.14
C ASP A 325 -23.91 11.87 -53.03
N LEU A 326 -23.87 11.46 -51.76
CA LEU A 326 -23.73 12.34 -50.59
C LEU A 326 -22.28 12.83 -50.36
N GLY A 327 -21.31 12.29 -51.09
CA GLY A 327 -19.90 12.64 -50.97
C GLY A 327 -19.20 12.06 -49.75
N LEU A 328 -19.74 10.97 -49.18
CA LEU A 328 -19.12 10.27 -48.05
C LEU A 328 -17.93 9.41 -48.53
N THR A 329 -16.88 9.33 -47.71
CA THR A 329 -15.66 8.57 -48.03
C THR A 329 -15.93 7.06 -48.03
N ASP A 330 -15.49 6.34 -49.07
CA ASP A 330 -15.58 4.87 -49.13
C ASP A 330 -14.39 4.24 -48.39
N TYR A 331 -14.60 3.81 -47.15
CA TYR A 331 -13.59 3.15 -46.32
C TYR A 331 -13.63 1.63 -46.53
N ARG A 332 -12.53 1.08 -47.07
CA ARG A 332 -12.37 -0.37 -47.28
C ARG A 332 -11.32 -1.03 -46.40
N ASP A 333 -10.49 -0.21 -45.76
CA ASP A 333 -9.44 -0.62 -44.84
C ASP A 333 -9.71 0.02 -43.47
N GLY A 334 -9.80 -0.81 -42.43
CA GLY A 334 -9.97 -0.35 -41.06
C GLY A 334 -8.84 0.57 -40.62
N SER A 335 -7.60 0.36 -41.10
CA SER A 335 -6.47 1.24 -40.79
C SER A 335 -6.69 2.66 -41.31
N GLU A 336 -7.09 2.77 -42.59
CA GLU A 336 -7.36 4.06 -43.25
C GLU A 336 -8.50 4.81 -42.55
N TYR A 337 -9.57 4.10 -42.18
CA TYR A 337 -10.66 4.70 -41.42
C TYR A 337 -10.17 5.24 -40.07
N LEU A 338 -9.52 4.39 -39.27
CA LEU A 338 -9.08 4.78 -37.93
C LEU A 338 -8.08 5.94 -37.95
N GLU A 339 -7.18 6.02 -38.94
CA GLU A 339 -6.23 7.13 -39.10
C GLU A 339 -6.91 8.47 -39.43
N ASN A 340 -8.06 8.44 -40.12
CA ASN A 340 -8.81 9.64 -40.51
C ASN A 340 -10.01 9.95 -39.58
N SER A 341 -10.06 9.32 -38.40
CA SER A 341 -11.24 9.33 -37.52
C SER A 341 -11.15 10.27 -36.31
N TYR A 342 -10.20 11.21 -36.32
CA TYR A 342 -10.06 12.22 -35.27
C TYR A 342 -11.30 13.13 -35.22
N LEU A 343 -11.86 13.26 -34.03
CA LEU A 343 -12.96 14.15 -33.71
C LEU A 343 -12.47 15.13 -32.65
N SER A 344 -12.67 16.42 -32.91
CA SER A 344 -12.50 17.46 -31.89
C SER A 344 -13.76 17.58 -31.08
N TYR A 345 -13.61 17.85 -29.79
CA TYR A 345 -14.71 18.09 -28.89
C TYR A 345 -14.35 19.22 -27.92
N GLU A 346 -15.38 19.89 -27.44
CA GLU A 346 -15.31 20.95 -26.43
C GLU A 346 -16.26 20.55 -25.29
N LEU A 347 -15.81 20.77 -24.06
CA LEU A 347 -16.57 20.52 -22.84
C LEU A 347 -16.57 21.79 -21.99
N GLU A 348 -17.55 21.90 -21.11
CA GLU A 348 -17.52 22.89 -20.03
C GLU A 348 -16.67 22.29 -18.90
N PRO A 349 -15.49 22.85 -18.59
CA PRO A 349 -14.58 22.28 -17.60
C PRO A 349 -15.13 22.51 -16.18
N VAL A 350 -14.89 21.54 -15.30
CA VAL A 350 -15.08 21.70 -13.86
C VAL A 350 -13.89 22.48 -13.31
N GLU A 351 -14.16 23.59 -12.62
CA GLU A 351 -13.13 24.48 -12.07
C GLU A 351 -12.51 23.97 -10.76
N ASP A 352 -13.12 22.96 -10.12
CA ASP A 352 -12.58 22.33 -8.91
C ASP A 352 -11.28 21.56 -9.23
N PRO A 353 -10.12 21.93 -8.67
CA PRO A 353 -8.84 21.24 -8.91
C PRO A 353 -8.80 19.81 -8.35
N ASP A 354 -9.70 19.48 -7.42
CA ASP A 354 -9.82 18.15 -6.81
C ASP A 354 -10.85 17.26 -7.52
N ALA A 355 -11.48 17.77 -8.59
CA ALA A 355 -12.39 16.99 -9.40
C ALA A 355 -11.68 15.79 -10.06
N ASP A 356 -12.44 14.72 -10.34
CA ASP A 356 -11.91 13.55 -11.04
C ASP A 356 -11.15 13.94 -12.30
N TRP A 357 -10.10 13.18 -12.62
CA TRP A 357 -9.26 13.42 -13.77
C TRP A 357 -10.08 13.67 -15.05
N ARG A 358 -9.62 14.62 -15.87
CA ARG A 358 -10.28 15.08 -17.10
C ARG A 358 -11.57 15.87 -16.95
N LEU A 359 -12.15 16.01 -15.75
CA LEU A 359 -13.30 16.92 -15.58
C LEU A 359 -12.90 18.39 -15.81
N ASP A 360 -11.63 18.73 -15.64
CA ASP A 360 -11.05 20.05 -15.97
C ASP A 360 -10.89 20.31 -17.49
N THR A 361 -11.19 19.32 -18.34
CA THR A 361 -10.95 19.41 -19.80
C THR A 361 -11.92 20.39 -20.44
N TYR A 362 -11.39 21.37 -21.19
CA TYR A 362 -12.22 22.29 -21.98
C TYR A 362 -12.15 22.02 -23.49
N VAL A 363 -11.05 21.44 -23.98
CA VAL A 363 -10.88 21.08 -25.40
C VAL A 363 -10.08 19.80 -25.56
N GLY A 364 -10.44 18.98 -26.53
CA GLY A 364 -9.66 17.80 -26.86
C GLY A 364 -9.91 17.25 -28.24
N SER A 365 -9.18 16.18 -28.55
CA SER A 365 -9.36 15.39 -29.75
C SER A 365 -9.23 13.91 -29.44
N THR A 366 -10.05 13.09 -30.08
CA THR A 366 -10.04 11.64 -29.88
C THR A 366 -10.40 10.89 -31.16
N ARG A 367 -9.83 9.70 -31.34
CA ARG A 367 -10.20 8.72 -32.37
C ARG A 367 -11.21 7.68 -31.88
N LEU A 368 -11.54 7.68 -30.59
CA LEU A 368 -12.46 6.72 -29.99
C LEU A 368 -13.36 7.41 -28.94
N PRO A 369 -14.38 8.17 -29.38
CA PRO A 369 -15.24 8.94 -28.48
C PRO A 369 -15.94 8.11 -27.40
N VAL A 370 -16.24 6.84 -27.68
CA VAL A 370 -16.90 5.95 -26.72
C VAL A 370 -16.09 5.79 -25.43
N LEU A 371 -14.74 5.74 -25.48
CA LEU A 371 -13.93 5.69 -24.26
C LEU A 371 -14.07 6.95 -23.41
N ILE A 372 -14.18 8.12 -24.05
CA ILE A 372 -14.38 9.39 -23.33
C ILE A 372 -15.78 9.43 -22.73
N ASN A 373 -16.80 9.04 -23.48
CA ASN A 373 -18.19 9.03 -23.03
C ASN A 373 -18.41 8.03 -21.88
N ASP A 374 -17.83 6.84 -21.98
CA ASP A 374 -17.90 5.80 -20.95
C ASP A 374 -17.25 6.34 -19.68
N TYR A 375 -16.01 6.85 -19.76
CA TYR A 375 -15.30 7.43 -18.62
C TYR A 375 -16.09 8.57 -17.95
N LEU A 376 -16.57 9.55 -18.73
CA LEU A 376 -17.34 10.68 -18.18
C LEU A 376 -18.67 10.24 -17.55
N SER A 377 -19.28 9.18 -18.07
CA SER A 377 -20.52 8.59 -17.55
C SER A 377 -20.31 7.55 -16.45
N ALA A 378 -19.06 7.32 -16.02
CA ALA A 378 -18.67 6.26 -15.07
C ALA A 378 -19.08 4.85 -15.52
N HIS A 379 -19.04 4.59 -16.83
CA HIS A 379 -19.14 3.25 -17.42
C HIS A 379 -17.76 2.74 -17.84
N SER A 380 -17.62 1.42 -17.97
CA SER A 380 -16.35 0.76 -18.26
C SER A 380 -16.45 -0.35 -19.31
N ASP A 381 -17.55 -0.44 -20.07
CA ASP A 381 -17.83 -1.57 -20.98
C ASP A 381 -16.71 -1.84 -21.99
N VAL A 382 -16.16 -0.78 -22.61
CA VAL A 382 -15.04 -0.92 -23.55
C VAL A 382 -13.76 -1.36 -22.86
N MET A 383 -13.52 -0.88 -21.64
CA MET A 383 -12.36 -1.27 -20.84
C MET A 383 -12.45 -2.73 -20.38
N ASP A 384 -13.63 -3.21 -20.01
CA ASP A 384 -13.87 -4.62 -19.68
C ASP A 384 -13.57 -5.51 -20.89
N ALA A 385 -14.07 -5.14 -22.08
CA ALA A 385 -13.79 -5.87 -23.30
C ALA A 385 -12.29 -5.89 -23.65
N TYR A 386 -11.59 -4.77 -23.46
CA TYR A 386 -10.14 -4.68 -23.69
C TYR A 386 -9.32 -5.52 -22.70
N HIS A 387 -9.67 -5.50 -21.42
CA HIS A 387 -8.94 -6.22 -20.38
C HIS A 387 -8.97 -7.74 -20.60
N LYS A 388 -10.09 -8.30 -21.07
CA LYS A 388 -10.21 -9.73 -21.43
C LYS A 388 -9.12 -10.18 -22.41
N ASP A 389 -8.78 -9.31 -23.36
CA ASP A 389 -7.77 -9.57 -24.38
C ASP A 389 -6.36 -9.09 -23.96
N GLY A 390 -6.19 -8.55 -22.75
CA GLY A 390 -4.90 -8.05 -22.25
C GLY A 390 -4.50 -6.69 -22.82
N ILE A 391 -5.49 -5.87 -23.19
CA ILE A 391 -5.35 -4.53 -23.76
C ILE A 391 -5.65 -3.50 -22.66
N VAL A 392 -4.88 -2.42 -22.59
CA VAL A 392 -5.14 -1.30 -21.67
C VAL A 392 -5.33 -0.02 -22.46
N ALA A 393 -6.42 0.70 -22.25
CA ALA A 393 -6.54 2.09 -22.67
C ALA A 393 -6.45 3.02 -21.45
N GLY A 394 -5.69 4.09 -21.58
CA GLY A 394 -5.52 5.07 -20.52
C GLY A 394 -4.97 6.38 -21.05
N PHE A 395 -4.63 7.27 -20.13
CA PHE A 395 -4.05 8.57 -20.45
C PHE A 395 -2.92 8.92 -19.48
N LEU A 396 -1.94 9.68 -19.99
CA LEU A 396 -0.94 10.36 -19.17
C LEU A 396 -1.44 11.77 -18.90
N CYS A 397 -1.29 12.24 -17.65
CA CYS A 397 -1.50 13.63 -17.28
C CYS A 397 -0.22 14.27 -16.73
N TYR A 398 -0.02 15.53 -17.07
CA TYR A 398 1.10 16.37 -16.63
C TYR A 398 0.60 17.80 -16.39
N PRO A 399 1.15 18.51 -15.38
CA PRO A 399 0.68 19.84 -15.01
C PRO A 399 0.96 20.86 -16.13
N VAL A 400 0.04 21.81 -16.34
CA VAL A 400 0.20 22.85 -17.36
C VAL A 400 0.78 24.17 -16.83
N GLU A 401 0.90 24.31 -15.51
CA GLU A 401 1.36 25.53 -14.84
C GLU A 401 2.75 25.97 -15.30
N GLY A 402 3.65 25.01 -15.59
CA GLY A 402 5.00 25.29 -16.09
C GLY A 402 5.08 25.90 -17.50
N PHE A 403 3.96 26.00 -18.24
CA PHE A 403 3.92 26.59 -19.59
C PHE A 403 3.33 28.00 -19.53
N GLU A 404 4.14 29.04 -19.71
CA GLU A 404 3.69 30.44 -19.62
C GLU A 404 3.80 31.22 -20.96
N GLY A 405 3.09 32.35 -21.06
CA GLY A 405 3.21 33.35 -22.13
C GLY A 405 2.25 33.21 -23.32
N GLU A 406 2.35 34.12 -24.32
CA GLU A 406 1.41 34.23 -25.46
C GLU A 406 1.29 32.96 -26.32
N ASN A 407 2.23 32.01 -26.20
CA ASN A 407 2.26 30.75 -26.96
C ASN A 407 2.01 29.50 -26.08
N GLN A 408 1.41 29.64 -24.88
CA GLN A 408 1.18 28.54 -23.94
C GLN A 408 0.52 27.30 -24.59
N ALA A 409 -0.56 27.49 -25.33
CA ALA A 409 -1.25 26.39 -26.03
C ALA A 409 -0.34 25.66 -27.04
N GLU A 410 0.55 26.39 -27.74
CA GLU A 410 1.51 25.78 -28.65
C GLU A 410 2.60 25.00 -27.91
N GLN A 411 3.01 25.46 -26.72
CA GLN A 411 3.98 24.77 -25.88
C GLN A 411 3.43 23.45 -25.33
N ILE A 412 2.20 23.46 -24.81
CA ILE A 412 1.51 22.25 -24.32
C ILE A 412 1.40 21.21 -25.44
N LEU A 413 1.00 21.63 -26.65
CA LEU A 413 0.92 20.74 -27.79
C LEU A 413 2.28 20.18 -28.20
N ARG A 414 3.33 21.01 -28.24
CA ARG A 414 4.70 20.56 -28.55
C ARG A 414 5.25 19.60 -27.50
N PHE A 415 4.95 19.82 -26.22
CA PHE A 415 5.33 18.91 -25.14
C PHE A 415 4.66 17.55 -25.34
N ARG A 416 3.34 17.55 -25.60
CA ARG A 416 2.59 16.33 -25.91
C ARG A 416 3.15 15.57 -27.12
N ASP A 417 3.47 16.28 -28.20
CA ASP A 417 4.08 15.68 -29.40
C ASP A 417 5.45 15.07 -29.08
N SER A 418 6.22 15.71 -28.20
CA SER A 418 7.55 15.23 -27.78
C SER A 418 7.45 13.99 -26.88
N LEU A 419 6.52 14.00 -25.93
CA LEU A 419 6.21 12.84 -25.09
C LEU A 419 5.73 11.65 -25.95
N GLN A 420 4.83 11.90 -26.90
CA GLN A 420 4.38 10.90 -27.86
C GLN A 420 5.55 10.31 -28.66
N ALA A 421 6.45 11.17 -29.17
CA ALA A 421 7.61 10.73 -29.93
C ALA A 421 8.59 9.91 -29.08
N ALA A 422 8.83 10.31 -27.83
CA ALA A 422 9.70 9.57 -26.90
C ALA A 422 9.16 8.17 -26.60
N ILE A 423 7.86 8.06 -26.33
CA ILE A 423 7.23 6.74 -26.11
C ILE A 423 7.37 5.86 -27.37
N LEU A 424 7.12 6.40 -28.57
CA LEU A 424 7.30 5.65 -29.82
C LEU A 424 8.75 5.20 -30.04
N GLU A 425 9.73 6.00 -29.64
CA GLU A 425 11.15 5.68 -29.77
C GLU A 425 11.60 4.61 -28.78
N HIS A 426 11.20 4.73 -27.51
CA HIS A 426 11.71 3.89 -26.41
C HIS A 426 10.86 2.63 -26.16
N ALA A 427 9.53 2.75 -26.14
CA ALA A 427 8.64 1.57 -26.02
C ALA A 427 8.49 0.82 -27.35
N GLY A 428 8.63 1.56 -28.46
CA GLY A 428 8.42 1.08 -29.82
C GLY A 428 6.99 1.30 -30.32
N ALA A 429 6.84 1.56 -31.62
CA ALA A 429 5.53 1.81 -32.24
C ALA A 429 4.53 0.63 -32.13
N ASP A 430 5.02 -0.58 -31.86
CA ASP A 430 4.19 -1.77 -31.64
C ASP A 430 3.70 -1.88 -30.18
N ALA A 431 4.18 -1.05 -29.26
CA ALA A 431 3.73 -1.06 -27.85
C ALA A 431 2.47 -0.22 -27.61
N VAL A 432 2.17 0.75 -28.50
CA VAL A 432 1.15 1.78 -28.23
C VAL A 432 0.44 2.27 -29.50
N THR A 433 -0.85 2.60 -29.38
CA THR A 433 -1.62 3.39 -30.34
C THR A 433 -2.16 4.64 -29.67
N PHE A 434 -1.77 5.83 -30.13
CA PHE A 434 -2.31 7.08 -29.63
C PHE A 434 -3.73 7.36 -30.17
N LEU A 435 -4.61 7.77 -29.27
CA LEU A 435 -6.00 8.10 -29.55
C LEU A 435 -6.22 9.60 -29.72
N GLY A 436 -5.37 10.42 -29.11
CA GLY A 436 -5.46 11.86 -29.13
C GLY A 436 -5.00 12.44 -27.80
N GLY A 437 -5.69 13.47 -27.33
CA GLY A 437 -5.39 14.09 -26.05
C GLY A 437 -6.25 15.32 -25.83
N ALA A 438 -6.17 15.85 -24.62
CA ALA A 438 -7.01 16.95 -24.16
C ALA A 438 -6.19 17.99 -23.41
N THR A 439 -6.71 19.19 -23.30
CA THR A 439 -6.14 20.25 -22.47
C THR A 439 -7.23 20.69 -21.51
N GLY A 440 -6.92 20.61 -20.23
CA GLY A 440 -7.76 21.12 -19.16
C GLY A 440 -7.19 22.37 -18.51
N LEU A 441 -7.86 22.81 -17.45
CA LEU A 441 -7.45 23.97 -16.67
C LEU A 441 -6.11 23.72 -15.95
N TYR A 442 -5.90 22.50 -15.47
CA TYR A 442 -4.77 22.15 -14.61
C TYR A 442 -3.81 21.16 -15.29
N TYR A 443 -4.33 20.31 -16.17
CA TYR A 443 -3.54 19.22 -16.77
C TYR A 443 -3.63 19.14 -18.29
N GLY A 444 -2.53 18.70 -18.89
CA GLY A 444 -2.47 18.23 -20.27
C GLY A 444 -2.60 16.72 -20.31
N TYR A 445 -3.35 16.20 -21.26
CA TYR A 445 -3.66 14.77 -21.38
C TYR A 445 -3.15 14.18 -22.70
N LEU A 446 -2.56 12.99 -22.63
CA LEU A 446 -2.17 12.17 -23.80
C LEU A 446 -2.86 10.81 -23.72
N ASP A 447 -3.75 10.54 -24.66
CA ASP A 447 -4.65 9.37 -24.64
C ASP A 447 -4.09 8.25 -25.52
N PHE A 448 -4.10 7.02 -25.04
CA PHE A 448 -3.52 5.88 -25.76
C PHE A 448 -4.18 4.54 -25.43
N ILE A 449 -3.98 3.58 -26.34
CA ILE A 449 -4.14 2.14 -26.12
C ILE A 449 -2.74 1.55 -26.05
N ALA A 450 -2.39 0.96 -24.91
CA ALA A 450 -1.18 0.19 -24.73
C ALA A 450 -1.42 -1.28 -25.04
N TRP A 451 -0.63 -1.80 -25.97
CA TRP A 451 -0.49 -3.23 -26.25
C TRP A 451 0.54 -3.88 -25.33
N ASP A 452 1.40 -3.05 -24.72
CA ASP A 452 2.44 -3.39 -23.75
C ASP A 452 2.57 -2.23 -22.74
N LEU A 453 1.71 -2.23 -21.71
CA LEU A 453 1.62 -1.13 -20.75
C LEU A 453 2.96 -0.85 -20.02
N PRO A 454 3.68 -1.86 -19.49
CA PRO A 454 4.96 -1.61 -18.81
C PRO A 454 5.97 -0.85 -19.68
N ALA A 455 6.13 -1.25 -20.95
CA ALA A 455 7.05 -0.57 -21.86
C ALA A 455 6.66 0.90 -22.11
N VAL A 456 5.36 1.19 -22.20
CA VAL A 456 4.84 2.55 -22.38
C VAL A 456 5.08 3.41 -21.13
N LEU A 457 4.80 2.86 -19.94
CA LEU A 457 4.98 3.59 -18.68
C LEU A 457 6.45 3.85 -18.36
N ASP A 458 7.34 2.89 -18.63
CA ASP A 458 8.79 3.07 -18.47
C ASP A 458 9.30 4.17 -19.40
N ALA A 459 8.93 4.14 -20.68
CA ALA A 459 9.32 5.17 -21.64
C ALA A 459 8.76 6.57 -21.27
N ALA A 460 7.52 6.63 -20.79
CA ALA A 460 6.92 7.87 -20.32
C ALA A 460 7.65 8.40 -19.08
N LYS A 461 7.94 7.54 -18.11
CA LYS A 461 8.69 7.88 -16.88
C LYS A 461 10.07 8.43 -17.20
N ASP A 462 10.81 7.79 -18.09
CA ASP A 462 12.16 8.23 -18.50
C ASP A 462 12.09 9.64 -19.11
N PHE A 463 11.16 9.88 -20.04
CA PHE A 463 10.96 11.20 -20.64
C PHE A 463 10.58 12.25 -19.59
N LEU A 464 9.63 11.94 -18.71
CA LEU A 464 9.16 12.86 -17.67
C LEU A 464 10.28 13.22 -16.70
N THR A 465 11.12 12.26 -16.32
CA THR A 465 12.27 12.45 -15.41
C THR A 465 13.28 13.47 -15.95
N ASP A 466 13.50 13.47 -17.27
CA ASP A 466 14.44 14.37 -17.94
C ASP A 466 13.80 15.70 -18.40
N SER A 467 12.51 15.89 -18.13
CA SER A 467 11.74 17.04 -18.62
C SER A 467 11.64 18.20 -17.63
N GLU A 468 11.00 19.29 -18.07
CA GLU A 468 10.81 20.50 -17.28
C GLU A 468 9.57 20.46 -16.38
N VAL A 469 8.62 19.54 -16.61
CA VAL A 469 7.49 19.35 -15.68
C VAL A 469 8.01 18.80 -14.36
N ASN A 470 7.25 18.89 -13.27
CA ASN A 470 7.64 18.41 -11.93
C ASN A 470 6.94 17.11 -11.51
N GLN A 471 5.95 16.66 -12.28
CA GLN A 471 5.15 15.48 -12.02
C GLN A 471 4.67 14.84 -13.34
N GLY A 472 4.44 13.53 -13.32
CA GLY A 472 3.62 12.87 -14.33
C GLY A 472 2.87 11.65 -13.76
N VAL A 473 1.63 11.50 -14.20
CA VAL A 473 0.68 10.51 -13.69
C VAL A 473 0.08 9.71 -14.86
N PHE A 474 -0.18 8.43 -14.62
CA PHE A 474 -0.93 7.55 -15.50
C PHE A 474 -2.29 7.24 -14.87
N HIS A 475 -3.34 7.24 -15.70
CA HIS A 475 -4.68 6.80 -15.31
C HIS A 475 -5.28 5.90 -16.40
N VAL A 476 -5.97 4.83 -15.99
CA VAL A 476 -6.75 3.99 -16.90
C VAL A 476 -8.07 4.69 -17.29
N PHE A 477 -8.68 4.38 -18.43
CA PHE A 477 -10.01 4.92 -18.79
C PHE A 477 -11.16 4.29 -17.97
N ARG A 478 -11.03 4.24 -16.65
CA ARG A 478 -12.07 3.88 -15.67
C ARG A 478 -12.12 4.97 -14.61
N ARG A 479 -13.30 5.51 -14.31
CA ARG A 479 -13.44 6.68 -13.43
C ARG A 479 -13.50 6.29 -11.94
N ASP A 480 -13.85 5.04 -11.66
CA ASP A 480 -14.06 4.45 -10.34
C ASP A 480 -12.79 3.84 -9.70
N VAL A 481 -11.61 4.13 -10.26
CA VAL A 481 -10.32 3.59 -9.79
C VAL A 481 -9.26 4.68 -9.66
N GLY A 482 -8.16 4.38 -8.96
CA GLY A 482 -7.09 5.34 -8.68
C GLY A 482 -6.15 5.60 -9.86
N ALA A 483 -5.13 6.42 -9.59
CA ALA A 483 -4.08 6.80 -10.55
C ALA A 483 -2.69 6.32 -10.09
N VAL A 484 -1.74 6.26 -11.03
CA VAL A 484 -0.35 5.83 -10.78
C VAL A 484 0.62 6.98 -11.03
N ARG A 485 1.33 7.42 -9.99
CA ARG A 485 2.39 8.43 -10.12
C ARG A 485 3.64 7.81 -10.74
N LEU A 486 4.02 8.26 -11.94
CA LEU A 486 5.18 7.72 -12.65
C LEU A 486 6.47 8.40 -12.23
N TRP A 487 6.39 9.71 -11.99
CA TRP A 487 7.53 10.54 -11.64
C TRP A 487 7.09 11.80 -10.89
N GLU A 488 7.94 12.23 -9.98
CA GLU A 488 7.86 13.49 -9.24
C GLU A 488 9.28 13.92 -8.89
N ARG A 489 9.56 15.22 -8.97
CA ARG A 489 10.89 15.76 -8.60
C ARG A 489 11.06 15.74 -7.08
N GLU A 490 11.95 14.88 -6.57
CA GLU A 490 12.37 14.88 -5.16
C GLU A 490 13.09 16.19 -4.81
N ALA A 491 12.75 16.81 -3.68
CA ALA A 491 13.44 17.99 -3.16
C ALA A 491 14.84 17.63 -2.62
N GLU A 492 15.79 18.56 -2.69
CA GLU A 492 17.09 18.39 -2.02
C GLU A 492 16.90 18.41 -0.50
N PRO A 493 17.48 17.46 0.25
CA PRO A 493 17.31 17.41 1.69
C PRO A 493 18.14 18.50 2.36
N GLU A 494 17.62 19.05 3.46
CA GLU A 494 18.38 19.96 4.29
C GLU A 494 19.41 19.16 5.11
N VAL A 495 20.70 19.51 4.97
CA VAL A 495 21.81 18.87 5.71
C VAL A 495 22.36 19.81 6.76
N ASP A 496 22.83 19.27 7.88
CA ASP A 496 23.44 20.06 8.93
C ASP A 496 24.73 20.72 8.40
N PRO A 497 24.89 22.05 8.51
CA PRO A 497 26.02 22.76 7.92
C PRO A 497 27.35 22.52 8.63
N GLN A 498 27.33 22.02 9.87
CA GLN A 498 28.52 21.72 10.66
C GLN A 498 29.06 20.32 10.35
N THR A 499 28.19 19.33 10.21
CA THR A 499 28.57 17.94 9.89
C THR A 499 28.59 17.66 8.39
N GLY A 500 27.87 18.45 7.60
CA GLY A 500 27.63 18.22 6.18
C GLY A 500 26.82 16.95 5.93
N SER A 501 26.01 16.51 6.90
CA SER A 501 25.29 15.25 6.90
C SER A 501 23.87 15.44 7.43
N LEU A 502 23.02 14.43 7.25
CA LEU A 502 21.69 14.40 7.86
C LEU A 502 21.76 14.31 9.40
N LEU A 503 22.81 13.69 9.94
CA LEU A 503 23.08 13.71 11.38
C LEU A 503 23.68 15.05 11.79
N SER A 504 23.09 15.69 12.80
CA SER A 504 23.63 16.89 13.44
C SER A 504 24.84 16.57 14.32
N ALA A 505 25.51 17.60 14.82
CA ALA A 505 26.61 17.42 15.78
C ALA A 505 26.13 16.76 17.09
N GLN A 506 24.89 17.03 17.51
CA GLN A 506 24.30 16.45 18.73
C GLN A 506 23.97 14.96 18.56
N ASP A 507 23.51 14.59 17.36
CA ASP A 507 23.26 13.19 17.00
C ASP A 507 24.55 12.38 17.07
N ILE A 508 25.65 12.93 16.55
CA ILE A 508 26.97 12.30 16.63
C ILE A 508 27.45 12.16 18.09
N GLU A 509 27.27 13.18 18.94
CA GLU A 509 27.60 13.09 20.37
C GLU A 509 26.77 12.02 21.09
N THR A 510 25.49 11.89 20.73
CA THR A 510 24.59 10.85 21.26
C THR A 510 25.09 9.46 20.89
N LEU A 511 25.49 9.26 19.63
CA LEU A 511 26.08 8.01 19.16
C LEU A 511 27.39 7.69 19.88
N GLU A 512 28.25 8.69 20.10
CA GLU A 512 29.50 8.55 20.87
C GLU A 512 29.24 8.08 22.31
N SER A 513 28.20 8.57 22.97
CA SER A 513 27.86 8.21 24.35
C SER A 513 27.58 6.72 24.58
N PHE A 514 27.14 5.99 23.54
CA PHE A 514 26.89 4.55 23.62
C PHE A 514 28.17 3.70 23.72
N THR A 515 29.35 4.33 23.59
CA THR A 515 30.66 3.65 23.59
C THR A 515 31.40 3.66 24.94
N ASP A 516 30.86 4.33 25.96
CA ASP A 516 31.59 4.65 27.21
C ASP A 516 31.67 3.52 28.27
N ASP A 517 30.98 2.38 28.08
CA ASP A 517 30.97 1.27 29.06
C ASP A 517 31.68 0.01 28.53
N VAL A 518 32.26 -0.79 29.44
CA VAL A 518 33.17 -1.92 29.13
C VAL A 518 32.51 -3.04 28.28
N SER A 519 31.18 -2.99 28.10
CA SER A 519 30.39 -3.91 27.28
C SER A 519 29.62 -3.24 26.14
N GLY A 520 30.03 -2.04 25.69
CA GLY A 520 29.49 -1.27 24.54
C GLY A 520 28.14 -1.76 23.98
N TYR A 521 27.05 -1.06 24.28
CA TYR A 521 25.71 -1.46 23.86
C TYR A 521 25.44 -1.13 22.37
N TYR A 522 26.21 -1.70 21.45
CA TYR A 522 26.13 -1.43 20.01
C TYR A 522 24.75 -1.74 19.40
N GLY A 523 23.98 -2.64 20.02
CA GLY A 523 22.58 -2.87 19.64
C GLY A 523 21.68 -1.64 19.85
N ARG A 524 21.90 -0.85 20.92
CA ARG A 524 21.18 0.41 21.15
C ARG A 524 21.54 1.48 20.13
N MET A 525 22.83 1.56 19.76
CA MET A 525 23.29 2.48 18.71
C MET A 525 22.66 2.16 17.36
N LEU A 526 22.63 0.87 16.98
CA LEU A 526 21.99 0.43 15.74
C LEU A 526 20.49 0.77 15.75
N HIS A 527 19.81 0.49 16.86
CA HIS A 527 18.39 0.79 17.02
C HIS A 527 18.09 2.30 16.93
N TRP A 528 18.90 3.14 17.59
CA TRP A 528 18.75 4.59 17.53
C TRP A 528 18.90 5.12 16.09
N LEU A 529 19.89 4.63 15.34
CA LEU A 529 20.08 5.01 13.93
C LEU A 529 18.89 4.61 13.05
N GLU A 530 18.32 3.43 13.29
CA GLU A 530 17.14 2.95 12.53
C GLU A 530 15.92 3.83 12.80
N ASN A 531 15.69 4.20 14.06
CA ASN A 531 14.62 5.12 14.44
C ASN A 531 14.83 6.53 13.87
N PHE A 532 16.06 7.06 13.92
CA PHE A 532 16.40 8.37 13.34
C PHE A 532 16.02 8.44 11.86
N ILE A 533 16.35 7.37 11.11
CA ILE A 533 16.05 7.31 9.68
C ILE A 533 14.55 7.20 9.44
N GLU A 534 13.86 6.31 10.17
CA GLU A 534 12.41 6.12 10.04
C GLU A 534 11.65 7.43 10.31
N GLN A 535 11.98 8.12 11.40
CA GLN A 535 11.37 9.40 11.76
C GLN A 535 11.66 10.50 10.73
N GLY A 536 12.91 10.59 10.24
CA GLY A 536 13.27 11.58 9.23
C GLY A 536 12.56 11.38 7.89
N VAL A 537 12.28 10.12 7.51
CA VAL A 537 11.52 9.77 6.31
C VAL A 537 10.02 10.03 6.48
N GLN A 538 9.45 9.66 7.62
CA GLN A 538 8.04 9.96 7.92
C GLN A 538 7.77 11.47 7.95
N ALA A 539 8.71 12.26 8.50
CA ALA A 539 8.62 13.71 8.55
C ALA A 539 8.93 14.43 7.21
N GLY A 540 9.22 13.69 6.14
CA GLY A 540 9.53 14.25 4.82
C GLY A 540 10.82 15.08 4.74
N LYS A 541 11.67 15.06 5.79
CA LYS A 541 12.93 15.81 5.86
C LYS A 541 13.94 15.33 4.83
N PHE A 542 13.92 14.02 4.58
CA PHE A 542 14.70 13.35 3.56
C PHE A 542 14.04 12.00 3.20
N THR A 543 14.42 11.41 2.09
CA THR A 543 13.93 10.08 1.67
C THR A 543 14.82 8.96 2.24
N GLN A 544 14.28 7.72 2.30
CA GLN A 544 15.05 6.53 2.72
C GLN A 544 16.34 6.36 1.89
N ARG A 545 16.27 6.75 0.61
CA ARG A 545 17.41 6.73 -0.31
C ARG A 545 18.46 7.76 0.08
N GLN A 546 18.06 8.98 0.43
CA GLN A 546 18.97 10.03 0.89
C GLN A 546 19.67 9.62 2.19
N ALA A 547 18.96 9.00 3.14
CA ALA A 547 19.54 8.47 4.38
C ALA A 547 20.61 7.39 4.16
N LYS A 548 20.39 6.45 3.23
CA LYS A 548 21.40 5.42 2.88
C LYS A 548 22.65 5.98 2.19
N GLN A 549 22.52 7.12 1.51
CA GLN A 549 23.63 7.80 0.83
C GLN A 549 24.45 8.69 1.76
N ASP A 550 23.90 9.04 2.93
CA ASP A 550 24.59 9.87 3.93
C ASP A 550 25.83 9.17 4.49
N LEU A 551 26.97 9.88 4.44
CA LEU A 551 28.26 9.30 4.82
C LEU A 551 28.38 9.08 6.34
N GLN A 552 27.84 9.98 7.16
CA GLN A 552 27.95 9.86 8.62
C GLN A 552 27.06 8.73 9.15
N ILE A 553 25.84 8.63 8.64
CA ILE A 553 24.93 7.51 8.95
C ILE A 553 25.62 6.20 8.58
N ALA A 554 26.16 6.08 7.36
CA ALA A 554 26.84 4.84 6.94
C ALA A 554 28.03 4.48 7.83
N LEU A 555 28.81 5.48 8.29
CA LEU A 555 29.91 5.27 9.21
C LEU A 555 29.42 4.70 10.55
N TRP A 556 28.45 5.35 11.21
CA TRP A 556 27.95 4.94 12.51
C TRP A 556 27.17 3.61 12.46
N TYR A 557 26.38 3.40 11.41
CA TYR A 557 25.65 2.16 11.18
C TYR A 557 26.60 0.96 11.08
N ALA A 558 27.66 1.10 10.28
CA ALA A 558 28.67 0.05 10.16
C ALA A 558 29.47 -0.15 11.46
N PHE A 559 29.69 0.91 12.23
CA PHE A 559 30.35 0.80 13.54
C PHE A 559 29.51 -0.01 14.52
N ALA A 560 28.21 0.28 14.63
CA ALA A 560 27.29 -0.49 15.47
C ALA A 560 27.26 -1.97 15.05
N CYS A 561 27.03 -2.22 13.76
CA CYS A 561 26.93 -3.59 13.23
C CYS A 561 28.21 -4.41 13.38
N ASN A 562 29.37 -3.84 13.06
CA ASN A 562 30.64 -4.58 13.09
C ASN A 562 31.09 -4.92 14.53
N ASN A 563 30.57 -4.25 15.56
CA ASN A 563 30.91 -4.53 16.96
C ASN A 563 29.90 -5.41 17.69
N LEU A 564 28.82 -5.85 17.03
CA LEU A 564 27.88 -6.85 17.57
C LEU A 564 28.43 -8.29 17.50
N ASP A 565 29.54 -8.50 16.79
CA ASP A 565 30.25 -9.79 16.72
C ASP A 565 29.39 -11.00 16.28
N GLU A 566 28.38 -10.75 15.44
CA GLU A 566 27.62 -11.80 14.73
C GLU A 566 27.65 -11.59 13.22
N TYR A 567 27.79 -12.68 12.46
CA TYR A 567 27.88 -12.69 11.00
C TYR A 567 26.79 -11.86 10.29
N ARG A 568 25.53 -11.97 10.74
CA ARG A 568 24.40 -11.26 10.12
C ARG A 568 24.57 -9.74 10.14
N TYR A 569 25.19 -9.19 11.18
CA TYR A 569 25.39 -7.75 11.30
C TYR A 569 26.56 -7.27 10.45
N TYR A 570 27.63 -8.06 10.29
CA TYR A 570 28.67 -7.78 9.31
C TYR A 570 28.10 -7.74 7.87
N TYR A 571 27.18 -8.66 7.54
CA TYR A 571 26.48 -8.62 6.25
C TYR A 571 25.60 -7.36 6.13
N LYS A 572 24.84 -7.02 7.17
CA LYS A 572 24.01 -5.81 7.23
C LYS A 572 24.83 -4.54 6.99
N ALA A 573 26.01 -4.43 7.60
CA ALA A 573 26.93 -3.32 7.36
C ALA A 573 27.44 -3.28 5.91
N ALA A 574 27.84 -4.42 5.35
CA ALA A 574 28.32 -4.50 3.97
C ALA A 574 27.23 -4.16 2.93
N ASP A 575 25.97 -4.46 3.22
CA ASP A 575 24.83 -4.06 2.38
C ASP A 575 24.56 -2.56 2.49
N TRP A 576 24.44 -2.05 3.72
CA TRP A 576 24.13 -0.65 4.00
C TRP A 576 25.15 0.34 3.42
N MET A 577 26.44 0.08 3.64
CA MET A 577 27.47 1.07 3.31
C MET A 577 27.57 1.36 1.81
N LYS A 578 27.17 0.43 0.93
CA LYS A 578 27.44 0.52 -0.51
C LYS A 578 26.84 1.78 -1.16
N ASP A 579 25.65 2.19 -0.73
CA ASP A 579 24.94 3.35 -1.28
C ASP A 579 25.67 4.69 -1.01
N SER A 580 26.46 4.74 0.05
CA SER A 580 27.27 5.92 0.44
C SER A 580 28.67 5.96 -0.20
N GLU A 581 29.07 4.97 -1.01
CA GLU A 581 30.45 4.88 -1.56
C GLU A 581 30.84 6.12 -2.37
N GLN A 582 29.90 6.71 -3.12
CA GLN A 582 30.14 7.91 -3.91
C GLN A 582 30.60 9.11 -3.07
N ASN A 583 30.29 9.10 -1.77
CA ASN A 583 30.60 10.15 -0.81
C ASN A 583 31.86 9.83 0.04
N ALA A 584 32.45 8.64 -0.09
CA ALA A 584 33.53 8.17 0.79
C ALA A 584 34.95 8.65 0.43
N ALA A 585 35.13 9.44 -0.63
CA ALA A 585 36.44 9.94 -1.06
C ALA A 585 37.11 10.75 0.07
N GLY A 586 38.38 10.45 0.37
CA GLY A 586 39.12 11.09 1.47
C GLY A 586 38.78 10.62 2.89
N CYS A 587 37.98 9.57 3.08
CA CYS A 587 37.61 9.04 4.41
C CYS A 587 38.08 7.57 4.59
N ALA A 588 39.29 7.34 5.13
CA ALA A 588 39.79 5.97 5.35
C ALA A 588 38.98 5.18 6.38
N MET A 589 38.28 5.85 7.29
CA MET A 589 37.40 5.20 8.26
C MET A 589 36.27 4.41 7.57
N TRP A 590 35.66 4.97 6.52
CA TRP A 590 34.63 4.29 5.73
C TRP A 590 35.21 3.03 5.07
N TYR A 591 36.37 3.17 4.40
CA TYR A 591 37.05 2.05 3.74
C TYR A 591 37.46 0.96 4.72
N TYR A 592 37.89 1.33 5.93
CA TYR A 592 38.24 0.39 6.99
C TYR A 592 37.02 -0.41 7.46
N ARG A 593 35.93 0.27 7.83
CA ARG A 593 34.71 -0.38 8.33
C ARG A 593 34.07 -1.26 7.25
N TYR A 594 34.08 -0.81 6.00
CA TYR A 594 33.58 -1.59 4.87
C TYR A 594 34.46 -2.82 4.58
N SER A 595 35.78 -2.64 4.55
CA SER A 595 36.73 -3.75 4.38
C SER A 595 36.60 -4.81 5.49
N ALA A 596 36.41 -4.38 6.74
CA ALA A 596 36.18 -5.30 7.86
C ALA A 596 34.88 -6.10 7.68
N ALA A 597 33.76 -5.44 7.34
CA ALA A 597 32.49 -6.10 7.06
C ALA A 597 32.61 -7.13 5.92
N LEU A 598 33.23 -6.74 4.81
CA LEU A 598 33.51 -7.62 3.66
C LEU A 598 34.35 -8.85 4.04
N MET A 599 35.35 -8.66 4.91
CA MET A 599 36.21 -9.74 5.39
C MET A 599 35.42 -10.79 6.16
N TYR A 600 34.54 -10.38 7.08
CA TYR A 600 33.64 -11.27 7.82
C TYR A 600 32.56 -11.91 6.93
N CYS A 601 32.30 -11.35 5.75
CA CYS A 601 31.46 -11.95 4.71
C CYS A 601 32.23 -12.84 3.71
N SER A 602 33.50 -13.18 3.97
CA SER A 602 34.35 -13.98 3.08
C SER A 602 34.57 -13.37 1.68
N ARG A 603 34.52 -12.04 1.56
CA ARG A 603 34.83 -11.27 0.34
C ARG A 603 36.25 -10.68 0.43
N LEU A 604 37.26 -11.55 0.60
CA LEU A 604 38.61 -11.16 1.04
C LEU A 604 39.40 -10.33 0.02
N GLU A 605 39.31 -10.64 -1.27
CA GLU A 605 40.00 -9.85 -2.31
C GLU A 605 39.44 -8.43 -2.40
N GLU A 606 38.13 -8.30 -2.30
CA GLU A 606 37.44 -7.01 -2.30
C GLU A 606 37.75 -6.22 -1.03
N ALA A 607 37.74 -6.90 0.13
CA ALA A 607 38.19 -6.32 1.38
C ALA A 607 39.61 -5.75 1.28
N LEU A 608 40.54 -6.45 0.61
CA LEU A 608 41.91 -5.96 0.40
C LEU A 608 41.94 -4.75 -0.53
N ASP A 609 41.21 -4.77 -1.65
CA ASP A 609 41.18 -3.62 -2.57
C ASP A 609 40.67 -2.36 -1.88
N TYR A 610 39.62 -2.47 -1.06
CA TYR A 610 39.11 -1.36 -0.26
C TYR A 610 40.08 -0.94 0.85
N ALA A 611 40.80 -1.86 1.48
CA ALA A 611 41.86 -1.51 2.45
C ALA A 611 42.99 -0.71 1.78
N GLU A 612 43.43 -1.12 0.58
CA GLU A 612 44.44 -0.41 -0.21
C GLU A 612 43.93 0.92 -0.77
N LYS A 613 42.63 1.02 -1.08
CA LYS A 613 41.97 2.29 -1.44
C LYS A 613 41.98 3.23 -0.23
N GLY A 614 41.57 2.78 0.95
CA GLY A 614 41.62 3.59 2.17
C GLY A 614 43.01 4.14 2.48
N ILE A 615 44.07 3.33 2.32
CA ILE A 615 45.46 3.80 2.48
C ILE A 615 45.81 4.93 1.50
N ARG A 616 45.31 4.88 0.27
CA ARG A 616 45.56 5.91 -0.74
C ARG A 616 44.80 7.20 -0.45
N GLU A 617 43.58 7.07 0.05
CA GLU A 617 42.67 8.19 0.35
C GLU A 617 43.12 8.97 1.58
N GLU A 618 43.48 8.27 2.67
CA GLU A 618 43.89 8.89 3.92
C GLU A 618 44.92 8.01 4.67
N PRO A 619 46.22 8.14 4.34
CA PRO A 619 47.29 7.29 4.90
C PRO A 619 47.60 7.57 6.38
N ASP A 620 47.09 8.65 6.96
CA ASP A 620 47.34 9.03 8.35
C ASP A 620 46.32 8.39 9.32
N TYR A 621 45.28 7.73 8.82
CA TYR A 621 44.33 6.96 9.63
C TYR A 621 44.96 5.60 10.00
N PRO A 622 45.20 5.28 11.29
CA PRO A 622 45.99 4.10 11.65
C PRO A 622 45.28 2.78 11.36
N TRP A 623 43.97 2.68 11.60
CA TRP A 623 43.25 1.40 11.59
C TRP A 623 43.13 0.76 10.20
N ILE A 624 43.18 1.55 9.12
CA ILE A 624 43.24 1.01 7.75
C ILE A 624 44.55 0.23 7.50
N TRP A 625 45.66 0.64 8.13
CA TRP A 625 46.92 -0.10 8.06
C TRP A 625 46.89 -1.41 8.86
N LEU A 626 46.14 -1.44 9.98
CA LEU A 626 45.90 -2.67 10.72
C LEU A 626 45.17 -3.67 9.81
N GLN A 627 44.06 -3.25 9.18
CA GLN A 627 43.28 -4.08 8.27
C GLN A 627 44.08 -4.56 7.05
N ALA A 628 44.83 -3.66 6.40
CA ALA A 628 45.70 -4.03 5.30
C ALA A 628 46.82 -4.99 5.75
N GLY A 629 47.36 -4.82 6.95
CA GLY A 629 48.36 -5.73 7.53
C GLY A 629 47.85 -7.17 7.64
N LYS A 630 46.64 -7.33 8.18
CA LYS A 630 45.95 -8.64 8.31
C LYS A 630 45.73 -9.29 6.93
N LEU A 631 45.12 -8.55 6.00
CA LEU A 631 44.79 -9.06 4.66
C LEU A 631 46.04 -9.33 3.81
N ARG A 632 47.05 -8.45 3.80
CA ARG A 632 48.33 -8.69 3.10
C ARG A 632 49.03 -9.95 3.61
N SER A 633 49.04 -10.16 4.93
CA SER A 633 49.61 -11.36 5.52
C SER A 633 48.85 -12.61 5.08
N HIS A 634 47.52 -12.57 5.06
CA HIS A 634 46.66 -13.67 4.57
C HIS A 634 46.99 -14.04 3.11
N PHE A 635 47.16 -13.06 2.23
CA PHE A 635 47.54 -13.27 0.83
C PHE A 635 49.04 -13.58 0.62
N GLY A 636 49.81 -13.74 1.71
CA GLY A 636 51.20 -14.20 1.69
C GLY A 636 52.27 -13.11 1.54
N ASP A 637 51.89 -11.83 1.54
CA ASP A 637 52.83 -10.70 1.50
C ASP A 637 53.22 -10.25 2.92
N LYS A 638 53.99 -11.11 3.58
CA LYS A 638 54.48 -10.88 4.95
C LYS A 638 55.33 -9.61 5.09
N SER A 639 56.09 -9.23 4.05
CA SER A 639 56.94 -8.04 4.11
C SER A 639 56.08 -6.78 4.15
N SER A 640 55.15 -6.64 3.21
CA SER A 640 54.27 -5.47 3.14
C SER A 640 53.29 -5.41 4.31
N ALA A 641 52.94 -6.56 4.91
CA ALA A 641 52.16 -6.62 6.14
C ALA A 641 52.93 -6.07 7.35
N LEU A 642 54.21 -6.46 7.54
CA LEU A 642 55.05 -5.91 8.60
C LEU A 642 55.37 -4.42 8.39
N ASP A 643 55.50 -3.99 7.13
CA ASP A 643 55.64 -2.58 6.81
C ASP A 643 54.37 -1.79 7.18
N ALA A 644 53.17 -2.34 6.93
CA ALA A 644 51.91 -1.73 7.37
C ALA A 644 51.84 -1.58 8.90
N VAL A 645 52.21 -2.63 9.63
CA VAL A 645 52.28 -2.60 11.10
C VAL A 645 53.30 -1.58 11.61
N ALA A 646 54.46 -1.48 10.97
CA ALA A 646 55.47 -0.48 11.33
C ALA A 646 54.99 0.96 11.10
N HIS A 647 54.19 1.20 10.05
CA HIS A 647 53.55 2.50 9.82
C HIS A 647 52.47 2.78 10.88
N GLY A 648 51.60 1.82 11.18
CA GLY A 648 50.60 1.93 12.24
C GLY A 648 51.21 2.26 13.61
N LEU A 649 52.28 1.57 14.00
CA LEU A 649 53.03 1.86 15.23
C LEU A 649 53.76 3.20 15.22
N ALA A 650 54.06 3.76 14.04
CA ALA A 650 54.59 5.11 13.94
C ALA A 650 53.51 6.17 14.19
N LEU A 651 52.27 5.89 13.81
CA LEU A 651 51.09 6.74 14.06
C LEU A 651 50.60 6.61 15.52
N VAL A 652 50.54 5.39 16.06
CA VAL A 652 50.09 5.09 17.43
C VAL A 652 51.16 4.26 18.17
N PRO A 653 52.19 4.90 18.76
CA PRO A 653 53.29 4.18 19.39
C PRO A 653 52.87 3.36 20.63
N GLY A 654 53.18 2.06 20.59
CA GLY A 654 52.95 1.16 21.72
C GLY A 654 51.54 0.57 21.80
N ASP A 655 50.74 0.75 20.75
CA ASP A 655 49.40 0.16 20.64
C ASP A 655 49.41 -1.37 20.73
N TYR A 656 48.44 -1.92 21.48
CA TYR A 656 48.37 -3.36 21.77
C TYR A 656 48.06 -4.18 20.51
N GLU A 657 47.10 -3.75 19.71
CA GLU A 657 46.63 -4.47 18.52
C GLU A 657 47.74 -4.60 17.48
N PHE A 658 48.46 -3.50 17.20
CA PHE A 658 49.58 -3.54 16.28
C PHE A 658 50.73 -4.43 16.77
N LEU A 659 51.04 -4.43 18.07
CA LEU A 659 52.09 -5.28 18.64
C LEU A 659 51.70 -6.77 18.60
N THR A 660 50.43 -7.08 18.86
CA THR A 660 49.85 -8.43 18.74
C THR A 660 49.91 -8.90 17.29
N LEU A 661 49.41 -8.10 16.35
CA LEU A 661 49.44 -8.40 14.92
C LEU A 661 50.87 -8.59 14.40
N GLN A 662 51.84 -7.77 14.84
CA GLN A 662 53.25 -7.93 14.48
C GLN A 662 53.75 -9.34 14.82
N LYS A 663 53.51 -9.78 16.07
CA LYS A 663 53.92 -11.09 16.58
C LYS A 663 53.22 -12.22 15.84
N GLU A 664 51.94 -12.07 15.51
CA GLU A 664 51.15 -13.06 14.78
C GLU A 664 51.63 -13.23 13.34
N ILE A 665 51.88 -12.13 12.64
CA ILE A 665 52.49 -12.14 11.30
C ILE A 665 53.88 -12.81 11.36
N GLU A 666 54.71 -12.47 12.34
CA GLU A 666 56.03 -13.09 12.54
C GLU A 666 55.95 -14.60 12.76
N ASN A 667 54.96 -15.06 13.52
CA ASN A 667 54.69 -16.47 13.79
C ASN A 667 53.95 -17.20 12.65
N GLY A 668 53.43 -16.47 11.66
CA GLY A 668 52.68 -17.03 10.54
C GLY A 668 51.27 -17.49 10.92
N ALA A 669 50.60 -16.75 11.80
CA ALA A 669 49.21 -17.00 12.18
C ALA A 669 48.28 -16.85 10.95
N PRO A 670 47.23 -17.69 10.83
CA PRO A 670 46.17 -17.49 9.83
C PRO A 670 45.30 -16.28 10.18
N LEU A 671 44.57 -15.75 9.19
CA LEU A 671 43.70 -14.57 9.34
C LEU A 671 42.69 -14.72 10.49
N GLU A 672 42.06 -15.88 10.62
CA GLU A 672 41.10 -16.16 11.69
C GLU A 672 41.75 -16.13 13.09
N GLN A 673 43.02 -16.53 13.20
CA GLN A 673 43.74 -16.39 14.46
C GLN A 673 44.07 -14.92 14.76
N MET A 674 44.40 -14.15 13.71
CA MET A 674 44.60 -12.69 13.82
C MET A 674 43.34 -11.91 14.17
N GLU A 675 42.16 -12.53 14.20
CA GLU A 675 40.92 -11.91 14.69
C GLU A 675 40.51 -12.42 16.08
N TYR A 676 41.16 -13.46 16.60
CA TYR A 676 40.79 -14.07 17.88
C TYR A 676 41.50 -13.41 19.08
N HIS A 677 41.22 -12.12 19.25
CA HIS A 677 41.74 -11.26 20.31
C HIS A 677 40.78 -10.09 20.57
N TRP A 678 40.87 -9.47 21.75
CA TRP A 678 40.17 -8.22 22.05
C TRP A 678 41.11 -7.02 22.03
N ILE A 679 40.59 -5.87 21.58
CA ILE A 679 41.33 -4.60 21.56
C ILE A 679 41.76 -4.19 22.98
N ASN A 680 40.93 -4.49 24.00
CA ASN A 680 41.27 -4.26 25.39
C ASN A 680 42.20 -5.39 25.91
N PRO A 681 43.41 -5.09 26.40
CA PRO A 681 44.37 -6.10 26.84
C PRO A 681 43.90 -6.99 28.01
N ASP A 682 43.09 -6.46 28.93
CA ASP A 682 42.57 -7.21 30.09
C ASP A 682 41.44 -8.16 29.65
N ALA A 683 40.58 -7.72 28.72
CA ALA A 683 39.58 -8.56 28.08
C ALA A 683 40.23 -9.66 27.24
N ASP A 684 41.25 -9.32 26.44
CA ASP A 684 41.99 -10.31 25.64
C ASP A 684 42.68 -11.32 26.55
N GLN A 685 43.30 -10.89 27.65
CA GLN A 685 43.85 -11.82 28.62
C GLN A 685 42.80 -12.79 29.18
N THR A 686 41.55 -12.34 29.37
CA THR A 686 40.43 -13.17 29.82
C THR A 686 40.04 -14.19 28.74
N LEU A 687 39.96 -13.76 27.46
CA LEU A 687 39.73 -14.61 26.29
C LEU A 687 40.83 -15.69 26.16
N GLN A 688 42.10 -15.29 26.19
CA GLN A 688 43.24 -16.21 26.05
C GLN A 688 43.37 -17.19 27.23
N GLN A 689 42.77 -16.90 28.39
CA GLN A 689 42.68 -17.82 29.54
C GLN A 689 41.49 -18.78 29.45
N GLY A 690 40.61 -18.63 28.46
CA GLY A 690 39.37 -19.40 28.31
C GLY A 690 38.33 -19.10 29.39
N LEU A 691 38.36 -17.87 29.94
CA LEU A 691 37.45 -17.40 30.99
C LEU A 691 36.38 -16.43 30.47
N ASP A 692 36.39 -16.19 29.17
CA ASP A 692 35.49 -15.27 28.49
C ASP A 692 34.18 -15.98 28.09
N ALA A 693 33.06 -15.39 28.49
CA ALA A 693 31.72 -15.90 28.20
C ALA A 693 31.33 -15.73 26.73
N ASP A 694 31.92 -14.76 26.01
CA ASP A 694 31.61 -14.42 24.62
C ASP A 694 32.56 -15.08 23.61
N ALA A 695 33.51 -15.89 24.09
CA ALA A 695 34.50 -16.59 23.27
C ALA A 695 33.86 -17.40 22.13
N ASP A 696 32.73 -18.05 22.40
CA ASP A 696 32.01 -18.90 21.43
C ASP A 696 31.27 -18.07 20.37
N ASN A 697 30.75 -16.88 20.72
CA ASN A 697 30.15 -15.95 19.76
C ASN A 697 31.20 -15.44 18.76
N LYS A 698 32.34 -14.98 19.30
CA LYS A 698 33.45 -14.48 18.48
C LYS A 698 34.00 -15.53 17.52
N GLN A 699 34.18 -16.76 17.98
CA GLN A 699 34.64 -17.87 17.12
C GLN A 699 33.63 -18.19 16.01
N ARG A 700 32.32 -18.14 16.29
CA ARG A 700 31.27 -18.37 15.28
C ARG A 700 31.33 -17.31 14.18
N ALA A 701 31.44 -16.03 14.50
CA ALA A 701 31.59 -14.98 13.50
C ALA A 701 32.89 -15.12 12.69
N ILE A 702 34.02 -15.39 13.35
CA ILE A 702 35.32 -15.62 12.70
C ILE A 702 35.27 -16.82 11.74
N SER A 703 34.47 -17.85 12.06
CA SER A 703 34.29 -19.01 11.17
C SER A 703 33.69 -18.65 9.80
N CYS A 704 33.12 -17.46 9.65
CA CYS A 704 32.57 -16.97 8.39
C CYS A 704 33.60 -16.22 7.51
N ILE A 705 34.87 -16.10 7.93
CA ILE A 705 35.90 -15.32 7.21
C ILE A 705 36.53 -16.09 6.05
N THR A 706 37.02 -17.32 6.28
CA THR A 706 37.74 -18.08 5.24
C THR A 706 37.04 -19.38 4.83
N VAL A 707 37.03 -19.71 3.54
CA VAL A 707 36.43 -20.99 3.09
C VAL A 707 37.41 -22.14 3.27
N HIS A 708 36.97 -23.19 3.97
CA HIS A 708 37.68 -24.46 4.02
C HIS A 708 37.25 -25.35 2.84
N ALA A 709 38.00 -25.31 1.74
CA ALA A 709 37.62 -25.94 0.46
C ALA A 709 37.24 -27.43 0.58
N ASP A 710 38.00 -28.23 1.35
CA ASP A 710 37.70 -29.64 1.57
C ASP A 710 36.41 -29.85 2.37
N GLY A 711 36.10 -28.95 3.30
CA GLY A 711 34.86 -28.97 4.08
C GLY A 711 33.66 -28.54 3.26
N LEU A 712 33.79 -27.50 2.44
CA LEU A 712 32.74 -27.08 1.51
C LEU A 712 32.41 -28.16 0.47
N GLN A 713 33.45 -28.80 -0.09
CA GLN A 713 33.26 -29.93 -1.00
C GLN A 713 32.54 -31.08 -0.31
N ARG A 714 32.88 -31.34 0.95
CA ARG A 714 32.25 -32.38 1.76
C ARG A 714 30.79 -32.06 2.05
N PHE A 715 30.46 -30.83 2.42
CA PHE A 715 29.09 -30.37 2.59
C PHE A 715 28.22 -30.69 1.36
N TRP A 716 28.67 -30.31 0.16
CA TRP A 716 27.93 -30.62 -1.07
C TRP A 716 27.92 -32.12 -1.42
N SER A 717 28.94 -32.88 -1.01
CA SER A 717 28.87 -34.35 -1.15
C SER A 717 27.78 -34.98 -0.27
N ILE A 718 27.43 -34.33 0.84
CA ILE A 718 26.37 -34.76 1.75
C ILE A 718 25.00 -34.36 1.19
N PHE A 719 24.76 -33.07 0.91
CA PHE A 719 23.42 -32.57 0.51
C PHE A 719 23.13 -32.60 -1.00
N GLY A 720 24.09 -32.99 -1.83
CA GLY A 720 23.91 -33.12 -3.28
C GLY A 720 24.49 -31.95 -4.08
N PRO A 721 24.25 -31.92 -5.40
CA PRO A 721 24.86 -30.93 -6.27
C PRO A 721 24.41 -29.52 -5.87
N LYS A 722 25.35 -28.58 -5.98
CA LYS A 722 25.12 -27.16 -5.79
C LYS A 722 23.98 -26.68 -6.71
N PRO A 723 22.89 -26.07 -6.17
CA PRO A 723 21.77 -25.57 -6.97
C PRO A 723 22.17 -24.43 -7.92
N GLU A 724 21.42 -24.23 -9.00
CA GLU A 724 21.67 -23.15 -9.97
C GLU A 724 21.49 -21.75 -9.35
N GLN A 725 20.52 -21.59 -8.44
CA GLN A 725 20.21 -20.34 -7.73
C GLN A 725 21.15 -20.02 -6.55
N TYR A 726 22.22 -20.79 -6.36
CA TYR A 726 23.13 -20.58 -5.24
C TYR A 726 23.97 -19.31 -5.41
N THR A 727 23.93 -18.45 -4.39
CA THR A 727 24.77 -17.25 -4.30
C THR A 727 25.85 -17.45 -3.22
N PRO A 728 27.15 -17.52 -3.59
CA PRO A 728 28.22 -17.53 -2.61
C PRO A 728 28.15 -16.31 -1.68
N ASN A 729 28.47 -16.48 -0.41
CA ASN A 729 28.53 -15.40 0.59
C ASN A 729 27.21 -14.68 0.90
N ALA A 730 26.06 -15.29 0.58
CA ALA A 730 24.75 -14.82 1.01
C ALA A 730 24.59 -14.84 2.56
N PRO A 731 23.70 -14.01 3.15
CA PRO A 731 23.48 -13.99 4.60
C PRO A 731 22.83 -15.29 5.09
N TYR A 732 22.08 -15.94 4.21
CA TYR A 732 21.48 -17.25 4.43
C TYR A 732 21.78 -18.12 3.22
N THR A 733 22.36 -19.29 3.46
CA THR A 733 22.51 -20.29 2.42
C THR A 733 21.24 -21.15 2.38
N ARG A 734 20.33 -20.82 1.45
CA ARG A 734 19.04 -21.52 1.25
C ARG A 734 19.05 -22.37 -0.01
N PHE A 735 18.49 -23.57 0.07
CA PHE A 735 18.17 -24.35 -1.11
C PHE A 735 17.05 -25.38 -0.87
N PRO A 736 16.22 -25.65 -1.90
CA PRO A 736 15.22 -26.70 -1.83
C PRO A 736 15.91 -28.06 -1.70
N TYR A 737 15.49 -28.85 -0.73
CA TYR A 737 16.07 -30.17 -0.44
C TYR A 737 14.98 -31.26 -0.52
N PRO A 738 15.16 -32.27 -1.39
CA PRO A 738 14.17 -33.33 -1.54
C PRO A 738 14.24 -34.34 -0.40
N VAL A 739 13.13 -34.52 0.31
CA VAL A 739 12.97 -35.48 1.40
C VAL A 739 11.76 -36.37 1.08
N ASN A 740 12.00 -37.66 0.81
CA ASN A 740 10.97 -38.67 0.46
C ASN A 740 9.93 -38.26 -0.61
N GLY A 741 10.32 -37.41 -1.56
CA GLY A 741 9.44 -36.97 -2.67
C GLY A 741 8.69 -35.66 -2.39
N GLN A 742 8.86 -35.07 -1.21
CA GLN A 742 8.46 -33.70 -0.88
C GLN A 742 9.70 -32.78 -0.91
N THR A 743 9.49 -31.50 -1.19
CA THR A 743 10.57 -30.49 -1.17
C THR A 743 10.41 -29.66 0.09
N VAL A 744 11.49 -29.54 0.86
CA VAL A 744 11.59 -28.73 2.08
C VAL A 744 12.71 -27.73 1.88
N ASP A 745 12.56 -26.50 2.33
CA ASP A 745 13.64 -25.53 2.27
C ASP A 745 14.68 -25.80 3.36
N LEU A 746 15.95 -25.95 2.99
CA LEU A 746 17.05 -26.07 3.94
C LEU A 746 17.85 -24.78 3.95
N VAL A 747 17.91 -24.13 5.12
CA VAL A 747 18.48 -22.80 5.30
C VAL A 747 19.57 -22.85 6.36
N PHE A 748 20.81 -22.62 5.97
CA PHE A 748 21.91 -22.38 6.89
C PHE A 748 22.04 -20.88 7.12
N GLN A 749 21.95 -20.44 8.38
CA GLN A 749 22.03 -19.02 8.77
C GLN A 749 23.47 -18.51 8.83
N MET A 750 24.19 -18.72 7.73
CA MET A 750 25.61 -18.43 7.56
C MET A 750 26.00 -18.41 6.07
N ASN A 751 27.17 -17.84 5.78
CA ASN A 751 27.79 -17.96 4.47
C ASN A 751 28.47 -19.32 4.24
N GLU A 752 29.03 -19.50 3.05
CA GLU A 752 29.74 -20.71 2.67
C GLU A 752 31.00 -20.99 3.47
N ALA A 753 31.64 -19.95 4.02
CA ALA A 753 32.79 -20.09 4.90
C ALA A 753 32.38 -20.74 6.24
N GLY A 754 31.33 -20.24 6.91
CA GLY A 754 30.78 -20.87 8.11
C GLY A 754 30.32 -22.31 7.83
N MET A 755 29.57 -22.50 6.74
CA MET A 755 29.08 -23.80 6.29
C MET A 755 30.21 -24.80 6.03
N SER A 756 31.33 -24.36 5.47
CA SER A 756 32.50 -25.20 5.16
C SER A 756 33.23 -25.74 6.40
N LYS A 757 32.95 -25.17 7.58
CA LYS A 757 33.59 -25.53 8.86
C LYS A 757 32.66 -26.30 9.79
N LEU A 758 31.43 -26.56 9.40
CA LEU A 758 30.52 -27.43 10.15
C LEU A 758 31.08 -28.86 10.22
N ASP A 759 30.89 -29.51 11.37
CA ASP A 759 31.37 -30.88 11.58
C ASP A 759 30.74 -31.88 10.61
N ALA A 760 31.59 -32.69 9.98
CA ALA A 760 31.16 -33.59 8.91
C ALA A 760 30.29 -34.75 9.41
N ASP A 761 30.62 -35.30 10.59
CA ASP A 761 29.87 -36.41 11.16
C ASP A 761 28.49 -35.92 11.63
N TRP A 762 28.41 -34.67 12.08
CA TRP A 762 27.15 -34.00 12.40
C TRP A 762 26.28 -33.72 11.16
N LEU A 763 26.86 -33.22 10.06
CA LEU A 763 26.10 -32.98 8.82
C LEU A 763 25.51 -34.27 8.24
N GLU A 764 26.24 -35.38 8.30
CA GLU A 764 25.72 -36.71 7.91
C GLU A 764 24.58 -37.16 8.84
N GLN A 765 24.64 -36.84 10.14
CA GLN A 765 23.55 -37.08 11.07
C GLN A 765 22.32 -36.23 10.76
N LEU A 766 22.49 -34.92 10.50
CA LEU A 766 21.41 -34.02 10.10
C LEU A 766 20.71 -34.52 8.83
N LYS A 767 21.48 -34.89 7.81
CA LYS A 767 20.94 -35.52 6.61
C LYS A 767 20.19 -36.81 6.92
N GLY A 768 20.75 -37.66 7.79
CA GLY A 768 20.11 -38.90 8.23
C GLY A 768 18.77 -38.65 8.91
N TRP A 769 18.68 -37.65 9.78
CA TRP A 769 17.42 -37.25 10.44
C TRP A 769 16.38 -36.77 9.43
N MET A 770 16.75 -35.91 8.48
CA MET A 770 15.83 -35.47 7.43
C MET A 770 15.37 -36.64 6.55
N GLN A 771 16.30 -37.46 6.04
CA GLN A 771 15.97 -38.57 5.14
C GLN A 771 15.18 -39.70 5.80
N SER A 772 15.18 -39.79 7.12
CA SER A 772 14.31 -40.73 7.83
C SER A 772 12.81 -40.48 7.58
N GLY A 773 12.46 -39.25 7.17
CA GLY A 773 11.07 -38.81 6.99
C GLY A 773 10.35 -38.48 8.29
N GLN A 774 11.01 -38.65 9.44
CA GLN A 774 10.39 -38.46 10.76
C GLN A 774 9.91 -37.02 11.00
N TRP A 775 10.50 -36.05 10.30
CA TRP A 775 10.15 -34.64 10.45
C TRP A 775 9.14 -34.16 9.43
N LEU A 776 8.78 -34.93 8.39
CA LEU A 776 7.98 -34.42 7.26
C LEU A 776 6.55 -34.05 7.64
N GLU A 777 5.95 -34.89 8.48
CA GLU A 777 4.59 -34.71 8.96
C GLU A 777 4.64 -34.70 10.47
N ARG A 778 3.92 -33.75 11.05
CA ARG A 778 3.77 -33.66 12.50
C ARG A 778 2.35 -33.20 12.78
N GLU A 779 1.80 -33.64 13.89
CA GLU A 779 0.61 -33.00 14.42
C GLU A 779 1.05 -31.78 15.23
N HIS A 780 0.42 -30.64 14.97
CA HIS A 780 0.40 -29.54 15.92
C HIS A 780 -0.08 -30.07 17.29
N PRO A 781 0.33 -29.50 18.43
CA PRO A 781 0.01 -30.09 19.74
C PRO A 781 -1.50 -30.28 20.00
N ASP A 782 -2.36 -29.48 19.36
CA ASP A 782 -3.83 -29.66 19.35
C ASP A 782 -4.38 -30.79 18.45
N GLY A 783 -3.52 -31.53 17.74
CA GLY A 783 -3.87 -32.64 16.87
C GLY A 783 -4.09 -32.30 15.40
N ARG A 784 -3.91 -31.03 14.97
CA ARG A 784 -4.02 -30.65 13.55
C ARG A 784 -2.81 -31.11 12.74
N ALA A 785 -3.07 -31.60 11.53
CA ALA A 785 -2.01 -32.11 10.67
C ALA A 785 -1.18 -30.97 10.05
N ALA A 786 0.13 -31.06 10.20
CA ALA A 786 1.10 -30.11 9.70
C ALA A 786 2.19 -30.80 8.88
N ARG A 787 2.78 -30.03 7.97
CA ARG A 787 3.87 -30.49 7.10
C ARG A 787 5.08 -29.59 7.26
N LEU A 788 6.26 -30.20 7.25
CA LEU A 788 7.51 -29.47 7.32
C LEU A 788 7.68 -28.63 6.06
N ASP A 789 7.89 -27.34 6.27
CA ASP A 789 8.10 -26.35 5.22
C ASP A 789 9.60 -26.01 5.11
N THR A 790 10.22 -25.68 6.24
CA THR A 790 11.60 -25.19 6.28
C THR A 790 12.41 -25.79 7.44
N VAL A 791 13.70 -26.05 7.21
CA VAL A 791 14.69 -26.44 8.20
C VAL A 791 15.76 -25.34 8.28
N LEU A 792 15.90 -24.74 9.46
CA LEU A 792 16.86 -23.68 9.77
C LEU A 792 18.04 -24.27 10.54
N VAL A 793 19.27 -23.89 10.21
CA VAL A 793 20.49 -24.35 10.90
C VAL A 793 21.36 -23.16 11.29
N GLY A 794 21.59 -23.00 12.59
CA GLY A 794 22.45 -21.96 13.17
C GLY A 794 23.94 -22.31 13.14
N LEU A 795 24.81 -21.30 13.32
CA LEU A 795 26.27 -21.47 13.46
C LEU A 795 26.68 -22.28 14.71
N ASP A 796 25.74 -22.46 15.62
CA ASP A 796 25.86 -23.18 16.88
C ASP A 796 25.21 -24.55 16.87
N TYR A 797 24.87 -25.03 15.67
CA TYR A 797 24.28 -26.34 15.42
C TYR A 797 22.86 -26.52 15.94
N HIS A 798 22.20 -25.47 16.46
CA HIS A 798 20.77 -25.54 16.75
C HIS A 798 19.97 -25.61 15.44
N ILE A 799 18.89 -26.38 15.47
CA ILE A 799 18.05 -26.64 14.31
C ILE A 799 16.65 -26.09 14.59
N GLY A 800 16.13 -25.26 13.70
CA GLY A 800 14.72 -24.88 13.68
C GLY A 800 13.97 -25.72 12.65
N LEU A 801 12.86 -26.33 13.04
CA LEU A 801 11.97 -27.04 12.12
C LEU A 801 10.65 -26.28 12.02
N LEU A 802 10.44 -25.59 10.90
CA LEU A 802 9.24 -24.82 10.61
C LEU A 802 8.23 -25.69 9.86
N TYR A 803 7.07 -25.88 10.48
CA TYR A 803 5.91 -26.60 9.98
C TYR A 803 4.84 -25.62 9.54
N LYS A 804 4.05 -26.01 8.53
CA LYS A 804 2.85 -25.34 8.06
C LYS A 804 1.64 -26.23 8.26
N LEU A 805 0.54 -25.70 8.81
CA LEU A 805 -0.72 -26.43 8.92
C LEU A 805 -1.29 -26.71 7.53
N THR A 806 -1.83 -27.92 7.33
CA THR A 806 -2.24 -28.38 6.00
C THR A 806 -3.52 -27.74 5.45
N ALA A 807 -4.30 -27.07 6.29
CA ALA A 807 -5.58 -26.45 5.93
C ALA A 807 -5.61 -24.92 6.11
N GLU A 808 -4.53 -24.33 6.62
CA GLU A 808 -4.49 -22.94 7.11
C GLU A 808 -3.11 -22.33 6.80
N GLU A 809 -3.01 -21.00 6.65
CA GLU A 809 -1.73 -20.28 6.49
C GLU A 809 -1.02 -20.05 7.84
N VAL A 810 -1.00 -21.10 8.65
CA VAL A 810 -0.45 -21.10 10.01
C VAL A 810 0.84 -21.89 10.01
N TYR A 811 1.86 -21.36 10.69
CA TYR A 811 3.15 -22.01 10.85
C TYR A 811 3.47 -22.28 12.33
N PHE A 812 4.30 -23.26 12.61
CA PHE A 812 4.93 -23.39 13.91
C PHE A 812 6.33 -23.97 13.76
N GLN A 813 7.23 -23.51 14.60
CA GLN A 813 8.61 -23.91 14.67
C GLN A 813 8.89 -24.63 15.98
N ILE A 814 9.54 -25.77 15.88
CA ILE A 814 10.17 -26.41 17.03
C ILE A 814 11.69 -26.26 16.92
N PHE A 815 12.35 -26.22 18.06
CA PHE A 815 13.80 -26.08 18.13
C PHE A 815 14.42 -27.39 18.60
N LEU A 816 15.51 -27.79 17.96
CA LEU A 816 16.29 -28.96 18.33
C LEU A 816 17.69 -28.52 18.77
N ASN A 817 18.18 -29.22 19.79
CA ASN A 817 19.58 -29.19 20.20
C ASN A 817 20.48 -29.75 19.08
N PRO A 818 21.79 -29.48 19.12
CA PRO A 818 22.75 -30.07 18.18
C PRO A 818 22.72 -31.60 18.09
N ASP A 819 22.30 -32.34 19.12
CA ASP A 819 22.20 -33.80 19.05
C ASP A 819 20.88 -34.31 18.43
N GLY A 820 20.04 -33.40 17.91
CA GLY A 820 18.76 -33.71 17.29
C GLY A 820 17.64 -33.97 18.29
N THR A 821 17.89 -33.75 19.59
CA THR A 821 16.83 -33.80 20.61
C THR A 821 16.01 -32.52 20.58
N GLU A 822 14.70 -32.68 20.71
CA GLU A 822 13.77 -31.55 20.79
C GLU A 822 14.00 -30.77 22.08
N GLN A 823 14.07 -29.45 21.96
CA GLN A 823 14.01 -28.55 23.09
C GLN A 823 12.53 -28.43 23.47
N GLU A 824 12.06 -29.33 24.34
CA GLU A 824 10.65 -29.44 24.73
C GLU A 824 10.07 -28.13 25.32
N GLU A 825 10.92 -27.18 25.75
CA GLU A 825 10.55 -25.84 26.27
C GLU A 825 10.57 -24.72 25.22
N LEU A 826 11.06 -24.98 24.00
CA LEU A 826 11.15 -24.03 22.91
C LEU A 826 10.29 -24.52 21.74
N PHE A 827 9.01 -24.17 21.84
CA PHE A 827 8.00 -24.37 20.83
C PHE A 827 7.46 -22.99 20.47
N TRP A 828 7.51 -22.66 19.19
CA TRP A 828 6.94 -21.43 18.65
C TRP A 828 5.84 -21.86 17.71
N SER A 829 4.58 -21.59 18.01
CA SER A 829 3.52 -21.72 17.02
C SER A 829 2.94 -20.36 16.74
N SER A 830 2.57 -20.11 15.49
CA SER A 830 1.75 -18.95 15.15
C SER A 830 0.34 -19.05 15.76
N GLU A 831 -0.04 -20.22 16.32
CA GLU A 831 -1.28 -20.45 17.06
C GLU A 831 -1.15 -20.79 18.55
N GLU A 832 -0.06 -21.44 18.96
CA GLU A 832 0.20 -21.92 20.32
C GLU A 832 1.52 -21.35 20.86
N SER A 833 1.49 -20.08 21.18
CA SER A 833 2.29 -19.59 22.31
C SER A 833 1.73 -20.12 23.67
N GLY A 834 0.88 -21.19 23.72
CA GLY A 834 0.05 -21.65 24.88
C GLY A 834 -1.46 -21.98 24.62
N GLU A 835 -2.05 -22.99 25.31
CA GLU A 835 -3.52 -23.05 25.51
C GLU A 835 -3.90 -21.86 26.39
N PRO A 836 -4.92 -21.07 26.02
CA PRO A 836 -5.14 -19.80 26.68
C PRO A 836 -5.53 -19.99 28.14
N GLU A 837 -4.89 -19.27 29.07
CA GLU A 837 -5.41 -19.13 30.42
C GLU A 837 -6.80 -18.48 30.35
N LEU A 838 -7.82 -19.15 30.90
CA LEU A 838 -9.22 -18.71 30.86
C LEU A 838 -9.77 -18.45 32.26
N TYR A 839 -10.66 -17.48 32.37
CA TYR A 839 -11.57 -17.39 33.51
C TYR A 839 -12.51 -18.61 33.55
N THR A 840 -12.87 -19.07 34.75
CA THR A 840 -14.01 -19.98 34.89
C THR A 840 -15.31 -19.28 34.45
N GLU A 841 -16.35 -20.03 34.06
CA GLU A 841 -17.63 -19.42 33.64
C GLU A 841 -18.21 -18.43 34.67
N GLU A 842 -18.04 -18.71 35.97
CA GLU A 842 -18.50 -17.84 37.07
C GLU A 842 -17.63 -16.57 37.20
N GLU A 843 -16.31 -16.68 36.96
CA GLU A 843 -15.38 -15.55 36.95
C GLU A 843 -15.59 -14.68 35.70
N MET A 844 -15.75 -15.29 34.52
CA MET A 844 -16.03 -14.61 33.26
C MET A 844 -17.34 -13.82 33.35
N SER A 845 -18.39 -14.42 33.93
CA SER A 845 -19.66 -13.73 34.13
C SER A 845 -19.55 -12.57 35.14
N ALA A 846 -18.68 -12.69 36.15
CA ALA A 846 -18.42 -11.60 37.08
C ALA A 846 -17.68 -10.43 36.39
N VAL A 847 -16.70 -10.75 35.54
CA VAL A 847 -15.93 -9.77 34.74
C VAL A 847 -16.85 -9.08 33.72
N GLU A 848 -17.65 -9.83 32.96
CA GLU A 848 -18.62 -9.30 32.00
C GLU A 848 -19.65 -8.38 32.67
N GLN A 849 -20.21 -8.78 33.83
CA GLN A 849 -21.13 -7.93 34.61
C GLN A 849 -20.44 -6.67 35.13
N HIS A 850 -19.18 -6.79 35.54
CA HIS A 850 -18.39 -5.65 36.01
C HIS A 850 -18.12 -4.67 34.87
N ILE A 851 -17.74 -5.14 33.68
CA ILE A 851 -17.54 -4.30 32.49
C ILE A 851 -18.85 -3.59 32.13
N GLN A 852 -19.98 -4.32 32.11
CA GLN A 852 -21.29 -3.73 31.79
C GLN A 852 -21.75 -2.68 32.82
N LYS A 853 -21.44 -2.89 34.10
CA LYS A 853 -21.75 -1.94 35.18
C LYS A 853 -20.86 -0.70 35.11
N THR A 854 -19.56 -0.91 34.84
CA THR A 854 -18.51 0.10 35.02
C THR A 854 -18.32 0.96 33.78
N PHE A 855 -18.23 0.34 32.60
CA PHE A 855 -18.00 1.04 31.34
C PHE A 855 -19.29 1.22 30.54
N GLY A 856 -20.23 0.28 30.65
CA GLY A 856 -21.54 0.32 29.99
C GLY A 856 -21.87 -0.96 29.23
N THR A 857 -23.11 -1.11 28.78
CA THR A 857 -23.58 -2.33 28.09
C THR A 857 -22.92 -2.51 26.73
N PHE A 858 -22.50 -3.73 26.40
CA PHE A 858 -21.96 -4.09 25.10
C PHE A 858 -22.67 -5.33 24.55
N GLU A 859 -22.97 -5.31 23.25
CA GLU A 859 -23.54 -6.47 22.53
C GLU A 859 -22.53 -7.07 21.53
N ARG A 860 -21.48 -6.32 21.19
CA ARG A 860 -20.43 -6.72 20.24
C ARG A 860 -19.14 -6.97 21.01
N VAL A 861 -18.53 -8.11 20.74
CA VAL A 861 -17.24 -8.54 21.29
C VAL A 861 -16.41 -9.00 20.10
N PHE A 862 -15.18 -8.50 19.99
CA PHE A 862 -14.21 -9.13 19.11
C PHE A 862 -13.69 -10.36 19.80
N HIS A 863 -14.17 -11.51 19.34
CA HIS A 863 -13.67 -12.77 19.80
C HIS A 863 -12.29 -13.00 19.22
N GLU A 864 -11.34 -13.29 20.10
CA GLU A 864 -10.01 -13.62 19.65
C GLU A 864 -10.05 -15.00 18.97
N LEU A 865 -9.88 -14.99 17.64
CA LEU A 865 -10.00 -16.18 16.81
C LEU A 865 -8.91 -17.22 17.09
N VAL A 866 -7.71 -16.74 17.48
CA VAL A 866 -6.55 -17.54 17.82
C VAL A 866 -5.99 -16.98 19.11
N SER A 867 -6.07 -17.75 20.19
CA SER A 867 -5.68 -17.33 21.55
C SER A 867 -4.52 -18.16 22.04
N PRO A 868 -3.30 -17.72 21.70
CA PRO A 868 -2.11 -18.51 21.92
C PRO A 868 -1.62 -18.48 23.37
N ASP A 869 -2.27 -17.90 24.39
CA ASP A 869 -1.64 -17.78 25.73
C ASP A 869 -2.64 -17.39 26.82
N ILE A 870 -3.51 -16.43 26.49
CA ILE A 870 -4.74 -16.00 27.16
C ILE A 870 -5.77 -15.76 26.05
N HIS A 871 -7.05 -15.95 26.35
CA HIS A 871 -8.13 -15.66 25.40
C HIS A 871 -8.63 -14.25 25.64
N VAL A 872 -8.09 -13.30 24.88
CA VAL A 872 -8.33 -11.88 25.09
C VAL A 872 -9.39 -11.42 24.12
N ASP A 873 -10.64 -11.60 24.53
CA ASP A 873 -11.76 -10.96 23.86
C ASP A 873 -11.69 -9.44 24.08
N ILE A 874 -12.17 -8.67 23.12
CA ILE A 874 -12.29 -7.22 23.28
C ILE A 874 -13.77 -6.85 23.26
N CYS A 875 -14.30 -6.52 24.44
CA CYS A 875 -15.64 -6.00 24.62
C CYS A 875 -15.72 -4.59 24.05
N MET A 876 -16.66 -4.36 23.12
CA MET A 876 -16.86 -3.06 22.50
C MET A 876 -18.04 -2.36 23.15
N VAL A 877 -17.76 -1.45 24.08
CA VAL A 877 -18.81 -0.64 24.70
C VAL A 877 -19.05 0.61 23.83
N PRO A 878 -20.19 0.74 23.14
CA PRO A 878 -20.44 1.83 22.21
C PRO A 878 -20.63 3.17 22.91
N PRO A 879 -20.41 4.30 22.20
CA PRO A 879 -20.78 5.62 22.69
C PRO A 879 -22.26 5.68 23.10
N VAL A 880 -22.54 6.40 24.18
CA VAL A 880 -23.91 6.65 24.65
C VAL A 880 -24.03 8.12 25.05
N GLU A 881 -25.26 8.61 25.20
CA GLU A 881 -25.52 10.00 25.59
C GLU A 881 -24.79 10.34 26.91
N GLY A 882 -23.82 11.27 26.84
CA GLY A 882 -22.93 11.65 27.95
C GLY A 882 -21.57 10.93 27.99
N ARG A 883 -21.30 10.01 27.07
CA ARG A 883 -20.02 9.30 26.88
C ARG A 883 -19.76 9.08 25.38
N ASP A 884 -19.21 10.09 24.73
CA ASP A 884 -19.07 10.15 23.27
C ASP A 884 -17.76 9.49 22.79
N TYR A 885 -17.52 8.26 23.21
CA TYR A 885 -16.37 7.46 22.80
C TYR A 885 -16.68 5.96 22.94
N TYR A 886 -16.07 5.14 22.09
CA TYR A 886 -16.02 3.70 22.30
C TYR A 886 -15.10 3.40 23.48
N THR A 887 -15.42 2.38 24.26
CA THR A 887 -14.44 1.77 25.17
C THR A 887 -14.25 0.33 24.76
N LEU A 888 -13.03 0.02 24.35
CA LEU A 888 -12.58 -1.33 24.12
C LEU A 888 -11.98 -1.85 25.41
N VAL A 889 -12.55 -2.92 25.96
CA VAL A 889 -12.09 -3.51 27.22
C VAL A 889 -11.68 -4.94 26.96
N THR A 890 -10.46 -5.32 27.36
CA THR A 890 -10.06 -6.71 27.32
C THR A 890 -10.91 -7.52 28.29
N MET A 891 -11.26 -8.74 27.88
CA MET A 891 -11.98 -9.69 28.68
C MET A 891 -11.28 -11.03 28.50
N GLY A 892 -10.47 -11.39 29.50
CA GLY A 892 -9.69 -12.62 29.56
C GLY A 892 -8.20 -12.43 29.79
N MET A 893 -7.66 -11.20 29.78
CA MET A 893 -6.28 -10.95 30.19
C MET A 893 -6.05 -11.35 31.65
N GLY A 894 -6.99 -11.01 32.53
CA GLY A 894 -6.84 -11.25 33.96
C GLY A 894 -7.09 -12.71 34.37
N ALA A 895 -7.34 -13.60 33.39
CA ALA A 895 -7.24 -15.03 33.60
C ALA A 895 -5.81 -15.42 33.98
N HIS A 896 -4.83 -14.79 33.34
CA HIS A 896 -3.42 -14.96 33.68
C HIS A 896 -3.05 -14.25 34.98
N ARG A 897 -2.33 -14.98 35.85
CA ARG A 897 -1.78 -14.44 37.09
C ARG A 897 -0.36 -13.91 36.83
N MET A 898 -0.24 -12.60 36.77
CA MET A 898 1.01 -11.89 36.54
C MET A 898 2.02 -12.08 37.68
N ASN A 899 3.32 -12.00 37.37
CA ASN A 899 4.40 -12.20 38.33
C ASN A 899 4.72 -10.93 39.12
N VAL A 900 3.92 -10.66 40.16
CA VAL A 900 4.08 -9.48 41.02
C VAL A 900 5.13 -9.73 42.13
N PRO A 901 6.06 -8.78 42.37
CA PRO A 901 7.01 -8.85 43.48
C PRO A 901 6.34 -9.08 44.84
N LYS A 902 6.91 -9.96 45.67
CA LYS A 902 6.30 -10.37 46.95
C LYS A 902 6.07 -9.22 47.93
N GLU A 903 6.85 -8.15 47.79
CA GLU A 903 6.75 -6.90 48.56
C GLU A 903 5.45 -6.14 48.25
N LEU A 904 4.82 -6.39 47.09
CA LEU A 904 3.59 -5.74 46.64
C LEU A 904 2.35 -6.63 46.77
N ALA A 905 2.49 -7.84 47.32
CA ALA A 905 1.39 -8.80 47.46
C ALA A 905 0.22 -8.30 48.33
N GLU A 906 0.41 -7.26 49.14
CA GLU A 906 -0.69 -6.65 49.91
C GLU A 906 -1.65 -5.81 49.07
N TYR A 907 -1.23 -5.41 47.87
CA TYR A 907 -1.99 -4.57 46.93
C TYR A 907 -2.79 -5.39 45.90
N LYS A 908 -2.67 -6.73 45.90
CA LYS A 908 -3.45 -7.67 45.06
C LYS A 908 -3.43 -7.37 43.56
N LEU A 909 -2.24 -7.12 43.02
CA LEU A 909 -2.04 -6.68 41.62
C LEU A 909 -1.84 -7.85 40.65
N GLU A 910 -2.13 -9.09 41.07
CA GLU A 910 -1.77 -10.29 40.30
C GLU A 910 -2.63 -10.52 39.05
N ARG A 911 -3.74 -9.78 38.88
CA ARG A 911 -4.64 -9.90 37.72
C ARG A 911 -5.09 -8.53 37.26
N ALA A 912 -5.17 -8.35 35.94
CA ALA A 912 -5.61 -7.10 35.34
C ALA A 912 -6.37 -7.28 34.03
N GLU A 913 -7.22 -6.31 33.71
CA GLU A 913 -7.80 -6.08 32.38
C GLU A 913 -7.46 -4.67 31.92
N LEU A 914 -7.43 -4.44 30.62
CA LEU A 914 -7.07 -3.18 29.99
C LEU A 914 -8.27 -2.58 29.29
N ALA A 915 -8.41 -1.27 29.36
CA ALA A 915 -9.41 -0.51 28.62
C ALA A 915 -8.73 0.58 27.80
N ILE A 916 -9.13 0.77 26.55
CA ILE A 916 -8.76 1.95 25.75
C ILE A 916 -10.02 2.63 25.25
N ALA A 917 -10.05 3.97 25.36
CA ALA A 917 -11.16 4.76 24.87
C ALA A 917 -10.82 5.25 23.46
N LEU A 918 -11.72 5.08 22.49
CA LEU A 918 -11.52 5.47 21.10
C LEU A 918 -12.60 6.46 20.66
N PRO A 919 -12.27 7.41 19.77
CA PRO A 919 -13.26 8.34 19.21
C PRO A 919 -14.53 7.63 18.71
N PRO A 920 -15.70 8.29 18.74
CA PRO A 920 -16.98 7.68 18.38
C PRO A 920 -17.09 7.36 16.88
N ASP A 921 -16.21 7.93 16.06
CA ASP A 921 -16.06 7.67 14.63
C ASP A 921 -15.01 6.60 14.29
N TRP A 922 -14.38 5.98 15.31
CA TRP A 922 -13.39 4.92 15.10
C TRP A 922 -14.00 3.72 14.38
N LYS A 923 -13.35 3.30 13.29
CA LYS A 923 -13.82 2.19 12.47
C LYS A 923 -13.42 0.86 13.10
N LEU A 924 -14.42 0.16 13.64
CA LEU A 924 -14.30 -1.13 14.33
C LEU A 924 -15.12 -2.21 13.61
N ASP A 925 -15.34 -2.07 12.31
CA ASP A 925 -15.76 -3.17 11.44
C ASP A 925 -14.53 -3.97 11.00
N GLN A 926 -14.75 -5.24 10.71
CA GLN A 926 -13.70 -6.23 10.41
C GLN A 926 -12.80 -5.68 9.28
N GLU A 927 -13.41 -5.19 8.21
CA GLU A 927 -12.78 -4.68 7.00
C GLU A 927 -11.85 -3.49 7.25
N SER A 928 -12.31 -2.49 7.99
CA SER A 928 -11.48 -1.33 8.33
C SER A 928 -10.28 -1.70 9.19
N MET A 929 -10.39 -2.77 9.98
CA MET A 929 -9.31 -3.28 10.82
C MET A 929 -8.23 -4.06 10.04
N GLU A 930 -8.35 -4.24 8.72
CA GLU A 930 -7.21 -4.66 7.87
C GLU A 930 -6.16 -3.54 7.75
N ALA A 931 -6.57 -2.28 7.90
CA ALA A 931 -5.69 -1.13 7.83
C ALA A 931 -5.11 -0.75 9.21
N GLU A 932 -3.79 -0.57 9.25
CA GLU A 932 -3.03 -0.29 10.46
C GLU A 932 -3.55 0.92 11.25
N ARG A 933 -3.99 1.98 10.54
CA ARG A 933 -4.58 3.20 11.13
C ARG A 933 -5.78 2.98 12.06
N TRP A 934 -6.52 1.90 11.88
CA TRP A 934 -7.69 1.54 12.69
C TRP A 934 -7.39 0.39 13.66
N TYR A 935 -6.51 -0.53 13.25
CA TYR A 935 -6.19 -1.75 13.99
C TYR A 935 -5.24 -1.53 15.18
N TRP A 936 -4.38 -0.51 15.12
CA TRP A 936 -3.32 -0.34 16.10
C TRP A 936 -3.75 -0.31 17.57
N PRO A 937 -4.92 0.25 17.99
CA PRO A 937 -5.33 0.22 19.39
C PRO A 937 -5.69 -1.19 19.86
N ILE A 938 -6.23 -2.01 18.96
CA ILE A 938 -6.51 -3.43 19.20
C ILE A 938 -5.21 -4.23 19.26
N ARG A 939 -4.25 -3.98 18.34
CA ARG A 939 -2.91 -4.56 18.45
C ARG A 939 -2.24 -4.18 19.76
N LEU A 940 -2.32 -2.91 20.17
CA LEU A 940 -1.75 -2.40 21.42
C LEU A 940 -2.35 -3.12 22.64
N LEU A 941 -3.68 -3.24 22.73
CA LEU A 941 -4.32 -4.02 23.79
C LEU A 941 -3.86 -5.47 23.80
N LYS A 942 -3.76 -6.13 22.64
CA LYS A 942 -3.30 -7.51 22.52
C LYS A 942 -1.83 -7.69 22.90
N VAL A 943 -0.96 -6.75 22.53
CA VAL A 943 0.46 -6.73 22.87
C VAL A 943 0.63 -6.54 24.39
N LEU A 944 -0.07 -5.57 24.98
CA LEU A 944 0.00 -5.30 26.42
C LEU A 944 -0.57 -6.46 27.24
N ALA A 945 -1.69 -7.06 26.82
CA ALA A 945 -2.29 -8.20 27.52
C ALA A 945 -1.32 -9.39 27.63
N ARG A 946 -0.47 -9.58 26.61
CA ARG A 946 0.51 -10.68 26.52
C ARG A 946 1.89 -10.34 27.08
N LEU A 947 2.17 -9.06 27.32
CA LEU A 947 3.46 -8.61 27.85
C LEU A 947 3.84 -9.29 29.19
N PRO A 948 2.92 -9.48 30.18
CA PRO A 948 3.19 -10.23 31.40
C PRO A 948 3.65 -11.66 31.14
N ILE A 949 3.07 -12.31 30.13
CA ILE A 949 3.34 -13.71 29.78
C ILE A 949 4.69 -13.80 29.06
N ALA A 950 4.88 -12.99 28.01
CA ALA A 950 6.06 -13.02 27.16
C ALA A 950 7.37 -12.69 27.90
N ASN A 951 7.30 -11.87 28.95
CA ASN A 951 8.47 -11.41 29.71
C ASN A 951 8.48 -11.86 31.18
N ASP A 952 7.58 -12.75 31.60
CA ASP A 952 7.38 -13.17 33.01
C ASP A 952 7.34 -11.97 33.97
N THR A 953 6.47 -11.01 33.66
CA THR A 953 6.37 -9.70 34.34
C THR A 953 4.94 -9.40 34.79
N TRP A 954 4.67 -8.17 35.22
CA TRP A 954 3.35 -7.70 35.62
C TRP A 954 3.09 -6.28 35.14
N LEU A 955 1.82 -5.97 34.94
CA LEU A 955 1.34 -4.65 34.57
C LEU A 955 0.56 -4.04 35.73
N GLY A 956 0.80 -2.76 35.97
CA GLY A 956 0.19 -2.03 37.07
C GLY A 956 0.12 -0.55 36.75
N TRP A 957 -0.60 0.19 37.60
CA TRP A 957 -0.71 1.64 37.50
C TRP A 957 0.68 2.29 37.39
N GLY A 958 0.83 3.20 36.43
CA GLY A 958 2.07 3.90 36.16
C GLY A 958 3.10 3.12 35.35
N HIS A 959 2.82 1.89 34.91
CA HIS A 959 3.70 1.19 33.96
C HIS A 959 3.55 1.78 32.57
N THR A 960 4.65 1.77 31.81
CA THR A 960 4.67 2.22 30.41
C THR A 960 5.25 1.15 29.50
N MET A 961 4.80 1.15 28.25
CA MET A 961 5.36 0.34 27.15
C MET A 961 5.70 1.28 26.00
N ASP A 962 6.93 1.20 25.50
CA ASP A 962 7.39 1.94 24.33
C ASP A 962 7.30 1.03 23.09
N ASN A 963 6.54 1.45 22.08
CA ASN A 963 6.47 0.77 20.78
C ASN A 963 7.65 1.16 19.87
N GLN A 964 8.50 2.10 20.31
CA GLN A 964 9.70 2.62 19.65
C GLN A 964 9.44 3.42 18.37
N SER A 965 8.38 3.09 17.63
CA SER A 965 7.82 3.86 16.51
C SER A 965 6.33 4.14 16.75
N PRO A 966 5.75 5.11 16.02
CA PRO A 966 4.32 5.38 16.14
C PRO A 966 3.47 4.15 15.83
N PHE A 967 2.32 4.04 16.48
CA PHE A 967 1.49 2.83 16.38
C PHE A 967 0.91 2.61 14.98
N ALA A 968 0.71 3.66 14.21
CA ALA A 968 0.32 3.62 12.80
C ALA A 968 0.77 4.91 12.08
N GLU A 969 0.78 4.92 10.75
CA GLU A 969 1.24 6.07 9.94
C GLU A 969 0.46 7.38 10.20
N ASN A 970 -0.76 7.29 10.72
CA ASN A 970 -1.65 8.44 10.93
C ASN A 970 -1.65 9.00 12.37
N THR A 971 -0.78 8.52 13.25
CA THR A 971 -0.63 9.03 14.62
C THR A 971 0.85 9.11 14.98
N GLU A 972 1.23 10.03 15.86
CA GLU A 972 2.57 10.03 16.48
C GLU A 972 2.60 9.33 17.85
N LEU A 973 1.45 8.83 18.33
CA LEU A 973 1.38 8.06 19.56
C LEU A 973 2.24 6.81 19.40
N CYS A 974 3.27 6.66 20.23
CA CYS A 974 4.30 5.62 20.08
C CYS A 974 4.55 4.83 21.37
N ALA A 975 3.89 5.17 22.45
CA ALA A 975 4.03 4.50 23.73
C ALA A 975 2.67 4.39 24.42
N SER A 976 2.59 3.74 25.58
CA SER A 976 1.36 3.70 26.35
C SER A 976 1.65 3.73 27.84
N LEU A 977 0.77 4.39 28.60
CA LEU A 977 0.75 4.43 30.06
C LEU A 977 -0.49 3.73 30.59
N LEU A 978 -0.33 3.00 31.68
CA LEU A 978 -1.45 2.40 32.41
C LEU A 978 -1.88 3.28 33.58
N THR A 979 -3.15 3.64 33.62
CA THR A 979 -3.74 4.49 34.67
C THR A 979 -4.97 3.83 35.28
N ALA A 980 -5.55 4.43 36.32
CA ALA A 980 -6.90 4.05 36.75
C ALA A 980 -7.91 4.41 35.64
N PRO A 981 -9.02 3.66 35.49
CA PRO A 981 -10.02 3.99 34.48
C PRO A 981 -10.65 5.35 34.74
N GLN A 982 -10.77 6.14 33.68
CA GLN A 982 -11.28 7.51 33.76
C GLN A 982 -12.79 7.51 33.53
N GLY A 983 -13.52 8.39 34.24
CA GLY A 983 -14.97 8.52 34.10
C GLY A 983 -15.82 7.47 34.82
N ILE A 984 -15.24 6.75 35.80
CA ILE A 984 -15.94 5.75 36.64
C ILE A 984 -15.90 6.16 38.14
N GLU A 985 -16.79 5.60 38.97
CA GLU A 985 -16.76 5.84 40.43
C GLU A 985 -15.51 5.17 41.06
N GLU A 986 -14.91 5.78 42.10
CA GLU A 986 -13.61 5.35 42.70
C GLU A 986 -13.53 3.85 43.06
N ASP A 987 -14.65 3.22 43.42
CA ASP A 987 -14.71 1.80 43.83
C ASP A 987 -14.94 0.82 42.65
N ASP A 988 -15.18 1.32 41.42
CA ASP A 988 -15.54 0.48 40.25
C ASP A 988 -14.32 0.06 39.40
N GLY A 989 -13.11 0.49 39.74
CA GLY A 989 -11.87 0.09 39.03
C GLY A 989 -11.39 -1.34 39.30
N VAL A 990 -12.06 -2.08 40.19
CA VAL A 990 -11.66 -3.44 40.60
C VAL A 990 -12.84 -4.39 40.57
N CYS A 991 -12.72 -5.50 39.84
CA CYS A 991 -13.71 -6.59 39.85
C CYS A 991 -13.34 -7.63 40.92
N ILE A 992 -14.27 -7.96 41.80
CA ILE A 992 -14.12 -9.04 42.78
C ILE A 992 -14.66 -10.33 42.19
N LEU A 993 -13.77 -11.28 41.95
CA LEU A 993 -14.13 -12.60 41.43
C LEU A 993 -14.87 -13.44 42.49
N PRO A 994 -15.66 -14.46 42.09
CA PRO A 994 -16.39 -15.34 43.02
C PRO A 994 -15.49 -16.04 44.06
N ASN A 995 -14.22 -16.24 43.73
CA ASN A 995 -13.21 -16.84 44.59
C ASN A 995 -12.60 -15.85 45.63
N GLY A 996 -12.93 -14.56 45.54
CA GLY A 996 -12.46 -13.48 46.41
C GLY A 996 -11.16 -12.80 45.96
N GLU A 997 -10.63 -13.17 44.81
CA GLU A 997 -9.49 -12.51 44.16
C GLU A 997 -9.95 -11.27 43.38
N GLU A 998 -9.01 -10.36 43.14
CA GLU A 998 -9.29 -9.04 42.57
C GLU A 998 -8.68 -8.95 41.16
N VAL A 999 -9.45 -8.42 40.20
CA VAL A 999 -9.01 -8.11 38.84
C VAL A 999 -9.03 -6.60 38.70
N ASN A 1000 -7.86 -6.00 38.49
CA ASN A 1000 -7.69 -4.56 38.40
C ASN A 1000 -7.88 -4.09 36.96
N PHE A 1001 -8.75 -3.12 36.72
CA PHE A 1001 -8.92 -2.54 35.39
C PHE A 1001 -8.00 -1.34 35.24
N TYR A 1002 -7.21 -1.31 34.17
CA TYR A 1002 -6.35 -0.16 33.85
C TYR A 1002 -6.74 0.46 32.52
N GLN A 1003 -6.79 1.78 32.48
CA GLN A 1003 -6.91 2.53 31.24
C GLN A 1003 -5.54 2.61 30.57
N VAL A 1004 -5.48 2.19 29.32
CA VAL A 1004 -4.36 2.41 28.41
C VAL A 1004 -4.54 3.81 27.84
N ILE A 1005 -3.58 4.68 28.13
CA ILE A 1005 -3.46 5.99 27.50
C ILE A 1005 -2.25 5.91 26.58
N PRO A 1006 -2.44 5.87 25.26
CA PRO A 1006 -1.34 5.98 24.32
C PRO A 1006 -0.65 7.32 24.55
N LEU A 1007 0.68 7.32 24.58
CA LEU A 1007 1.54 8.45 24.82
C LEU A 1007 2.33 8.81 23.57
N TYR A 1008 2.59 10.09 23.41
CA TYR A 1008 3.66 10.58 22.57
C TYR A 1008 5.02 10.29 23.22
N ARG A 1009 6.10 10.44 22.45
CA ARG A 1009 7.46 10.13 22.92
C ARG A 1009 7.84 11.00 24.12
N GLU A 1010 7.53 12.27 24.03
CA GLU A 1010 7.85 13.33 24.97
C GLU A 1010 7.17 13.09 26.32
N GLU A 1011 5.94 12.57 26.29
CA GLU A 1011 5.19 12.19 27.48
C GLU A 1011 5.77 10.93 28.14
N LEU A 1012 6.15 9.93 27.35
CA LEU A 1012 6.82 8.74 27.87
C LEU A 1012 8.13 9.14 28.55
N ASP A 1013 8.97 9.93 27.87
CA ASP A 1013 10.28 10.35 28.37
C ASP A 1013 10.14 11.15 29.66
N TYR A 1014 9.18 12.07 29.73
CA TYR A 1014 8.88 12.81 30.95
C TYR A 1014 8.43 11.91 32.09
N LYS A 1015 7.57 10.93 31.81
CA LYS A 1015 7.17 9.95 32.82
C LYS A 1015 8.35 9.12 33.30
N LEU A 1016 9.28 8.74 32.43
CA LEU A 1016 10.46 7.97 32.81
C LEU A 1016 11.39 8.77 33.73
N GLU A 1017 11.44 10.09 33.55
CA GLU A 1017 12.24 11.00 34.37
C GLU A 1017 11.54 11.40 35.69
N HIS A 1018 10.24 11.70 35.66
CA HIS A 1018 9.51 12.34 36.76
C HIS A 1018 8.50 11.43 37.47
N GLY A 1019 8.20 10.27 36.90
CA GLY A 1019 7.21 9.32 37.41
C GLY A 1019 5.80 9.52 36.83
N ALA A 1020 4.93 8.53 37.04
CA ALA A 1020 3.60 8.50 36.44
C ALA A 1020 2.64 9.54 37.03
N ASP A 1021 2.70 9.80 38.35
CA ASP A 1021 1.88 10.84 38.98
C ASP A 1021 2.16 12.21 38.37
N ALA A 1022 3.44 12.54 38.16
CA ALA A 1022 3.85 13.82 37.59
C ALA A 1022 3.37 13.99 36.14
N LEU A 1023 3.43 12.93 35.33
CA LEU A 1023 2.86 12.99 33.98
C LEU A 1023 1.33 13.12 34.02
N LEU A 1024 0.65 12.36 34.88
CA LEU A 1024 -0.81 12.40 34.95
C LEU A 1024 -1.34 13.74 35.45
N GLU A 1025 -0.60 14.43 36.32
CA GLU A 1025 -0.89 15.82 36.67
C GLU A 1025 -0.79 16.75 35.44
N LYS A 1026 0.18 16.54 34.55
CA LYS A 1026 0.30 17.28 33.28
C LYS A 1026 -0.80 16.93 32.28
N MET A 1027 -1.28 15.68 32.30
CA MET A 1027 -2.35 15.19 31.42
C MET A 1027 -3.77 15.48 31.96
N ALA A 1028 -3.92 16.17 33.10
CA ALA A 1028 -5.21 16.31 33.78
C ALA A 1028 -6.32 16.94 32.94
N ASN A 1029 -5.96 17.79 31.96
CA ASN A 1029 -6.90 18.44 31.03
C ASN A 1029 -6.89 17.83 29.62
N ILE A 1030 -6.10 16.78 29.40
CA ILE A 1030 -5.96 16.12 28.10
C ILE A 1030 -6.93 14.95 28.05
N SER A 1031 -7.65 14.84 26.94
CA SER A 1031 -8.56 13.72 26.75
C SER A 1031 -7.80 12.39 26.79
N PHE A 1032 -8.28 11.47 27.63
CA PHE A 1032 -7.76 10.10 27.68
C PHE A 1032 -8.25 9.23 26.51
N VAL A 1033 -9.13 9.76 25.66
CA VAL A 1033 -9.57 9.11 24.41
C VAL A 1033 -8.40 9.12 23.43
N ALA A 1034 -8.04 7.93 22.94
CA ALA A 1034 -6.93 7.69 22.04
C ALA A 1034 -7.25 8.19 20.61
N ASN A 1035 -7.28 9.51 20.46
CA ASN A 1035 -7.32 10.18 19.17
C ASN A 1035 -5.88 10.26 18.60
N PRO A 1036 -5.64 9.81 17.35
CA PRO A 1036 -4.37 9.89 16.62
C PRO A 1036 -3.65 11.23 16.68
N ILE A 1037 -4.42 12.31 16.82
CA ILE A 1037 -3.97 13.70 16.87
C ILE A 1037 -4.36 14.39 18.19
N ARG A 1038 -4.48 13.64 19.30
CA ARG A 1038 -4.81 14.25 20.60
C ARG A 1038 -3.75 15.28 21.02
N GLN A 1039 -4.17 16.27 21.78
CA GLN A 1039 -3.28 17.25 22.41
C GLN A 1039 -2.16 16.56 23.25
N LYS A 1040 -0.93 17.10 23.19
CA LYS A 1040 0.27 16.57 23.88
C LYS A 1040 0.34 17.12 25.31
N ALA A 1041 0.83 16.33 26.26
CA ALA A 1041 1.14 16.85 27.60
C ALA A 1041 2.39 17.72 27.55
N ASN A 1042 2.33 18.89 28.17
CA ASN A 1042 3.47 19.79 28.29
C ASN A 1042 4.51 19.21 29.28
N THR A 1043 5.64 18.75 28.74
CA THR A 1043 6.67 18.02 29.46
C THR A 1043 8.04 18.71 29.56
N GLU A 1044 8.24 19.87 28.94
CA GLU A 1044 9.52 20.60 29.05
C GLU A 1044 9.57 21.50 30.31
N ASP A 1045 10.68 21.45 31.05
CA ASP A 1045 10.96 22.30 32.24
C ASP A 1045 11.51 23.70 31.85
N THR A 1046 11.53 24.00 30.55
CA THR A 1046 11.59 25.34 30.00
C THR A 1046 10.20 25.66 29.50
N LEU A 1047 9.50 26.60 30.14
CA LEU A 1047 8.29 27.17 29.54
C LEU A 1047 8.72 27.96 28.31
N THR A 1048 8.79 27.30 27.16
CA THR A 1048 8.82 27.97 25.86
C THR A 1048 7.38 28.20 25.43
N TYR A 1049 7.16 29.29 24.68
CA TYR A 1049 5.83 29.66 24.19
C TYR A 1049 5.17 28.55 23.33
N GLU A 1050 5.95 27.56 22.89
CA GLU A 1050 5.53 26.42 22.06
C GLU A 1050 5.07 25.20 22.87
N ASP A 1051 5.21 25.19 24.21
CA ASP A 1051 4.80 24.03 25.04
C ASP A 1051 3.36 24.11 25.57
N PHE A 1052 2.60 25.12 25.19
CA PHE A 1052 1.27 25.34 25.74
C PHE A 1052 0.17 24.98 24.76
N ASP A 1053 -0.14 23.70 24.74
CA ASP A 1053 -1.37 23.22 24.11
C ASP A 1053 -2.57 23.85 24.85
N GLY A 1054 -3.35 24.65 24.11
CA GLY A 1054 -4.22 25.71 24.66
C GLY A 1054 -4.09 27.05 23.93
N GLU A 1055 -3.61 27.07 22.69
CA GLU A 1055 -3.76 28.22 21.79
C GLU A 1055 -5.24 28.62 21.77
N MET A 1056 -5.52 29.84 22.20
CA MET A 1056 -6.88 30.37 22.25
C MET A 1056 -7.23 31.09 20.96
N ASP A 1057 -6.25 31.78 20.38
CA ASP A 1057 -6.40 32.58 19.18
C ASP A 1057 -5.01 32.90 18.61
N ASP A 1058 -4.88 32.83 17.28
CA ASP A 1058 -3.66 33.16 16.54
C ASP A 1058 -3.98 34.20 15.48
N ALA A 1059 -3.26 35.31 15.53
CA ALA A 1059 -3.41 36.40 14.56
C ALA A 1059 -2.98 36.01 13.14
N CYS A 1060 -2.17 34.95 12.95
CA CYS A 1060 -1.73 34.47 11.64
C CYS A 1060 -2.91 34.05 10.77
N TYR A 1061 -3.90 33.34 11.32
CA TYR A 1061 -5.13 32.99 10.59
C TYR A 1061 -5.93 34.22 10.15
N HIS A 1062 -6.00 35.24 11.00
CA HIS A 1062 -6.70 36.49 10.71
C HIS A 1062 -5.95 37.34 9.66
N ILE A 1063 -4.61 37.32 9.68
CA ILE A 1063 -3.76 38.00 8.68
C ILE A 1063 -3.85 37.30 7.33
N GLU A 1064 -3.82 35.96 7.31
CA GLU A 1064 -4.03 35.16 6.09
C GLU A 1064 -5.40 35.48 5.49
N SER A 1065 -6.46 35.56 6.30
CA SER A 1065 -7.79 35.97 5.84
C SER A 1065 -7.82 37.40 5.26
N ILE A 1066 -7.08 38.35 5.85
CA ILE A 1066 -6.92 39.71 5.27
C ILE A 1066 -6.22 39.66 3.91
N GLU A 1067 -5.18 38.86 3.77
CA GLU A 1067 -4.36 38.75 2.54
C GLU A 1067 -5.09 38.00 1.42
N GLU A 1068 -5.64 36.82 1.70
CA GLU A 1068 -6.38 35.99 0.74
C GLU A 1068 -7.65 36.68 0.24
N LYS A 1069 -8.39 37.31 1.15
CA LYS A 1069 -9.64 38.00 0.81
C LYS A 1069 -9.39 39.44 0.35
N GLU A 1070 -8.14 39.89 0.23
CA GLU A 1070 -7.71 41.24 -0.16
C GLU A 1070 -8.46 42.36 0.60
N LEU A 1071 -8.64 42.17 1.91
CA LEU A 1071 -9.41 43.10 2.74
C LEU A 1071 -8.66 44.41 2.94
N LEU A 1072 -9.34 45.54 2.74
CA LEU A 1072 -8.74 46.88 2.83
C LEU A 1072 -8.65 47.39 4.28
N VAL A 1073 -8.06 46.56 5.16
CA VAL A 1073 -7.77 46.86 6.56
C VAL A 1073 -6.27 46.76 6.83
N ASP A 1074 -5.80 47.40 7.90
CA ASP A 1074 -4.39 47.32 8.29
C ASP A 1074 -4.17 45.96 9.00
N PRO A 1075 -3.16 45.16 8.63
CA PRO A 1075 -2.93 43.85 9.25
C PRO A 1075 -2.85 43.86 10.78
N ILE A 1076 -2.51 45.01 11.40
CA ILE A 1076 -2.53 45.14 12.87
C ILE A 1076 -3.94 44.94 13.47
N THR A 1077 -5.01 45.03 12.68
CA THR A 1077 -6.38 44.80 13.16
C THR A 1077 -6.66 43.34 13.50
N ALA A 1078 -5.87 42.39 12.96
CA ALA A 1078 -5.94 40.97 13.31
C ALA A 1078 -5.79 40.71 14.83
N TYR A 1079 -5.07 41.59 15.52
CA TYR A 1079 -4.79 41.48 16.95
C TYR A 1079 -5.83 42.17 17.85
N ASN A 1080 -6.85 42.82 17.27
CA ASN A 1080 -7.73 43.74 18.00
C ASN A 1080 -8.50 43.04 19.13
N HIS A 1081 -9.22 41.95 18.84
CA HIS A 1081 -10.03 41.24 19.83
C HIS A 1081 -9.16 40.48 20.85
N MET A 1082 -8.03 39.95 20.41
CA MET A 1082 -7.02 39.34 21.28
C MET A 1082 -6.51 40.35 22.33
N ALA A 1083 -6.13 41.56 21.88
CA ALA A 1083 -5.69 42.63 22.77
C ALA A 1083 -6.78 43.08 23.76
N ILE A 1084 -8.06 43.06 23.35
CA ILE A 1084 -9.19 43.36 24.24
C ILE A 1084 -9.29 42.32 25.35
N TYR A 1085 -9.24 41.03 25.00
CA TYR A 1085 -9.36 39.95 25.99
C TYR A 1085 -8.18 39.96 26.97
N LEU A 1086 -6.95 40.04 26.44
CA LEU A 1086 -5.73 40.07 27.24
C LEU A 1086 -5.72 41.26 28.21
N ARG A 1087 -6.10 42.46 27.72
CA ARG A 1087 -6.21 43.65 28.57
C ARG A 1087 -7.18 43.44 29.72
N TRP A 1088 -8.36 42.87 29.44
CA TRP A 1088 -9.38 42.64 30.46
C TRP A 1088 -8.86 41.69 31.55
N CYS A 1089 -8.21 40.60 31.16
CA CYS A 1089 -7.60 39.65 32.08
C CYS A 1089 -6.48 40.28 32.92
N MET A 1090 -5.63 41.12 32.32
CA MET A 1090 -4.62 41.89 33.06
C MET A 1090 -5.26 42.80 34.11
N GLU A 1091 -6.31 43.55 33.76
CA GLU A 1091 -7.01 44.47 34.66
C GLU A 1091 -7.68 43.76 35.86
N HIS A 1092 -8.05 42.48 35.71
CA HIS A 1092 -8.79 41.70 36.71
C HIS A 1092 -7.93 40.68 37.49
N ASP A 1093 -6.60 40.84 37.45
CA ASP A 1093 -5.65 39.96 38.16
C ASP A 1093 -5.76 38.48 37.73
N LEU A 1094 -6.04 38.23 36.45
CA LEU A 1094 -6.21 36.88 35.90
C LEU A 1094 -4.97 36.34 35.20
N MET A 1095 -3.85 37.06 35.19
CA MET A 1095 -2.59 36.59 34.61
C MET A 1095 -1.86 35.60 35.52
N SER A 1096 -1.12 34.66 34.94
CA SER A 1096 -0.33 33.65 35.68
C SER A 1096 0.82 34.30 36.45
N GLU A 1097 1.34 33.58 37.46
CA GLU A 1097 2.47 34.08 38.23
C GLU A 1097 3.72 34.15 37.34
N GLU A 1098 3.89 33.16 36.47
CA GLU A 1098 4.94 33.06 35.46
C GLU A 1098 4.87 34.25 34.48
N PHE A 1099 3.68 34.58 33.95
CA PHE A 1099 3.49 35.74 33.09
C PHE A 1099 3.81 37.06 33.80
N ILE A 1100 3.48 37.17 35.10
CA ILE A 1100 3.80 38.38 35.89
C ILE A 1100 5.28 38.45 36.24
N GLU A 1101 5.97 37.32 36.42
CA GLU A 1101 7.41 37.30 36.67
C GLU A 1101 8.21 37.75 35.44
N GLU A 1102 7.78 37.34 34.26
CA GLU A 1102 8.45 37.67 32.99
C GLU A 1102 8.00 39.03 32.44
N TYR A 1103 6.69 39.28 32.38
CA TYR A 1103 6.08 40.44 31.74
C TYR A 1103 5.35 41.37 32.72
N GLY A 1104 5.62 41.27 34.02
CA GLY A 1104 4.92 42.07 35.05
C GLY A 1104 5.02 43.59 34.87
N GLU A 1105 6.04 44.09 34.15
CA GLU A 1105 6.16 45.51 33.84
C GLU A 1105 5.02 45.98 32.91
N VAL A 1106 4.66 45.24 31.86
CA VAL A 1106 3.55 45.61 30.96
C VAL A 1106 2.20 45.53 31.70
N VAL A 1107 2.01 44.53 32.56
CA VAL A 1107 0.79 44.42 33.39
C VAL A 1107 0.63 45.64 34.32
N GLN A 1108 1.73 46.12 34.91
CA GLN A 1108 1.68 47.33 35.74
C GLN A 1108 1.40 48.60 34.92
N GLN A 1109 1.95 48.69 33.70
CA GLN A 1109 1.69 49.80 32.79
C GLN A 1109 0.22 49.82 32.34
N VAL A 1110 -0.33 48.67 31.95
CA VAL A 1110 -1.76 48.51 31.61
C VAL A 1110 -2.63 48.90 32.79
N LYS A 1111 -2.34 48.46 34.03
CA LYS A 1111 -3.14 48.87 35.21
C LYS A 1111 -3.02 50.36 35.55
N ALA A 1112 -1.93 51.02 35.16
CA ALA A 1112 -1.68 52.42 35.48
C ALA A 1112 -2.27 53.39 34.43
N ASP A 1113 -2.20 53.05 33.14
CA ASP A 1113 -2.76 53.81 32.03
C ASP A 1113 -3.28 52.86 30.91
N PRO A 1114 -4.43 52.19 31.13
CA PRO A 1114 -4.83 51.05 30.30
C PRO A 1114 -5.10 51.39 28.83
N ALA A 1115 -5.51 52.62 28.53
CA ALA A 1115 -5.77 53.09 27.18
C ALA A 1115 -4.51 53.59 26.45
N GLY A 1116 -3.40 53.76 27.18
CA GLY A 1116 -2.13 54.28 26.66
C GLY A 1116 -1.15 53.19 26.21
N VAL A 1117 -1.45 51.92 26.50
CA VAL A 1117 -0.61 50.76 26.17
C VAL A 1117 -1.29 49.98 25.05
N ASP A 1118 -0.64 49.91 23.89
CA ASP A 1118 -1.15 49.13 22.76
C ASP A 1118 -0.64 47.69 22.85
N LEU A 1119 -1.52 46.80 23.28
CA LEU A 1119 -1.17 45.39 23.46
C LEU A 1119 -1.11 44.60 22.15
N ARG A 1120 -1.53 45.17 21.01
CA ARG A 1120 -1.46 44.48 19.72
C ARG A 1120 -0.02 44.27 19.27
N GLU A 1121 0.82 45.29 19.45
CA GLU A 1121 2.26 45.17 19.17
C GLU A 1121 2.94 44.22 20.15
N PHE A 1122 2.51 44.23 21.42
CA PHE A 1122 3.02 43.29 22.42
C PHE A 1122 2.68 41.84 22.08
N ILE A 1123 1.45 41.54 21.67
CA ILE A 1123 1.07 40.20 21.23
C ILE A 1123 1.90 39.77 20.02
N ARG A 1124 2.03 40.64 19.01
CA ARG A 1124 2.82 40.32 17.81
C ARG A 1124 4.29 40.04 18.12
N ASP A 1125 4.92 40.90 18.91
CA ASP A 1125 6.38 40.95 19.03
C ASP A 1125 6.91 40.10 20.19
N GLU A 1126 6.13 39.94 21.26
CA GLU A 1126 6.59 39.28 22.50
C GLU A 1126 5.82 37.98 22.81
N LEU A 1127 4.62 37.81 22.23
CA LEU A 1127 3.84 36.56 22.38
C LEU A 1127 3.75 35.77 21.07
N ASP A 1128 4.66 36.06 20.14
CA ASP A 1128 4.74 35.44 18.81
C ASP A 1128 3.39 35.38 18.07
N SER A 1129 2.61 36.46 18.19
CA SER A 1129 1.30 36.64 17.56
C SER A 1129 0.14 35.80 18.08
N CYS A 1130 0.35 35.01 19.14
CA CYS A 1130 -0.65 34.09 19.67
C CYS A 1130 -1.07 34.42 21.12
N LEU A 1131 -2.31 34.10 21.45
CA LEU A 1131 -2.78 34.06 22.83
C LEU A 1131 -2.94 32.61 23.27
N PHE A 1132 -2.27 32.26 24.37
CA PHE A 1132 -2.37 30.93 24.97
C PHE A 1132 -3.11 31.01 26.30
N ALA A 1133 -3.84 29.94 26.64
CA ALA A 1133 -4.64 29.87 27.87
C ALA A 1133 -3.80 29.96 29.16
N VAL A 1134 -2.51 29.68 29.02
CA VAL A 1134 -1.50 29.58 30.08
C VAL A 1134 -0.90 30.91 30.51
N LEU A 1135 -1.16 31.97 29.73
CA LEU A 1135 -0.87 33.34 30.11
C LEU A 1135 -1.69 33.73 31.33
N PHE A 1136 -2.76 32.99 31.60
CA PHE A 1136 -3.70 33.23 32.67
C PHE A 1136 -3.45 32.31 33.86
N ASN A 1137 -3.65 32.83 35.07
CA ASN A 1137 -3.62 32.00 36.27
C ASN A 1137 -4.77 31.00 36.25
N HIS A 1138 -4.78 30.07 37.21
CA HIS A 1138 -5.80 29.03 37.29
C HIS A 1138 -7.25 29.54 37.12
N GLN A 1139 -7.59 30.72 37.65
CA GLN A 1139 -8.92 31.28 37.49
C GLN A 1139 -9.16 31.88 36.09
N GLY A 1140 -8.17 32.59 35.53
CA GLY A 1140 -8.26 33.14 34.19
C GLY A 1140 -8.22 32.06 33.10
N HIS A 1141 -7.40 31.03 33.27
CA HIS A 1141 -7.32 29.87 32.37
C HIS A 1141 -8.66 29.13 32.37
N ALA A 1142 -9.22 28.77 33.53
CA ALA A 1142 -10.51 28.10 33.58
C ALA A 1142 -11.66 28.94 32.98
N PHE A 1143 -11.60 30.27 33.10
CA PHE A 1143 -12.54 31.15 32.42
C PHE A 1143 -12.30 31.22 30.90
N ALA A 1144 -11.05 31.25 30.46
CA ALA A 1144 -10.68 31.19 29.05
C ALA A 1144 -11.17 29.88 28.42
N SER A 1145 -10.96 28.73 29.05
CA SER A 1145 -11.48 27.43 28.58
C SER A 1145 -13.00 27.42 28.50
N TYR A 1146 -13.70 28.10 29.42
CA TYR A 1146 -15.16 28.25 29.35
C TYR A 1146 -15.60 29.17 28.22
N TYR A 1147 -14.91 30.30 28.00
CA TYR A 1147 -15.38 31.35 27.11
C TYR A 1147 -14.82 31.25 25.68
N TYR A 1148 -13.72 30.55 25.47
CA TYR A 1148 -13.12 30.24 24.16
C TYR A 1148 -13.24 28.75 23.76
N GLY A 1149 -13.87 27.89 24.57
CA GLY A 1149 -14.04 26.45 24.29
C GLY A 1149 -15.24 26.10 23.39
N GLU A 1150 -15.34 24.83 22.96
CA GLU A 1150 -16.37 24.33 22.03
C GLU A 1150 -17.80 24.25 22.63
N SER A 1151 -18.80 24.46 21.77
CA SER A 1151 -20.02 25.23 22.02
C SER A 1151 -21.21 24.52 22.69
N ASP A 1152 -21.74 25.12 23.76
CA ASP A 1152 -23.19 25.24 24.06
C ASP A 1152 -23.44 26.52 24.92
N ASP A 1153 -23.07 27.69 24.37
CA ASP A 1153 -23.26 29.09 24.84
C ASP A 1153 -22.83 29.42 26.30
N PRO A 1154 -21.75 30.20 26.53
CA PRO A 1154 -21.21 31.28 25.67
C PRO A 1154 -19.78 31.18 25.14
N TYR A 1155 -19.55 31.79 23.97
CA TYR A 1155 -18.32 31.73 23.18
C TYR A 1155 -17.82 33.13 22.74
N TYR A 1156 -16.54 33.44 22.90
CA TYR A 1156 -15.97 34.78 22.78
C TYR A 1156 -15.88 35.29 21.34
N PRO A 1157 -15.38 34.51 20.36
CA PRO A 1157 -15.40 34.93 18.95
C PRO A 1157 -16.83 35.25 18.47
N ALA A 1158 -17.84 34.47 18.88
CA ALA A 1158 -19.24 34.77 18.58
C ALA A 1158 -19.72 36.09 19.23
N ASP A 1159 -19.30 36.41 20.45
CA ASP A 1159 -19.63 37.69 21.09
C ASP A 1159 -18.91 38.87 20.41
N ILE A 1160 -17.72 38.67 19.84
CA ILE A 1160 -16.99 39.66 19.01
C ILE A 1160 -17.74 39.91 17.69
N ASP A 1161 -18.17 38.86 16.99
CA ASP A 1161 -18.97 38.96 15.77
C ASP A 1161 -20.32 39.61 16.02
N ASN A 1162 -21.00 39.25 17.12
CA ASN A 1162 -22.24 39.90 17.52
C ASN A 1162 -22.03 41.40 17.76
N HIS A 1163 -20.90 41.82 18.34
CA HIS A 1163 -20.58 43.24 18.50
C HIS A 1163 -20.37 43.94 17.15
N ALA A 1164 -19.63 43.32 16.23
CA ALA A 1164 -19.42 43.86 14.89
C ALA A 1164 -20.76 43.99 14.12
N LEU A 1165 -21.66 43.02 14.26
CA LEU A 1165 -23.02 43.05 13.70
C LEU A 1165 -23.86 44.19 14.30
N GLU A 1166 -23.77 44.43 15.61
CA GLU A 1166 -24.45 45.56 16.25
C GLU A 1166 -23.84 46.92 15.85
N TYR A 1167 -22.52 46.98 15.66
CA TYR A 1167 -21.79 48.21 15.33
C TYR A 1167 -22.05 48.67 13.89
N PHE A 1168 -21.92 47.78 12.91
CA PHE A 1168 -22.11 48.08 11.49
C PHE A 1168 -23.55 47.90 11.01
N GLY A 1169 -24.33 47.05 11.69
CA GLY A 1169 -25.66 46.64 11.27
C GLY A 1169 -25.63 45.57 10.18
N SER A 1170 -26.69 44.75 10.12
CA SER A 1170 -26.77 43.55 9.28
C SER A 1170 -26.48 43.78 7.79
N GLU A 1171 -26.86 44.93 7.23
CA GLU A 1171 -26.65 45.20 5.80
C GLU A 1171 -25.16 45.38 5.46
N GLN A 1172 -24.37 46.00 6.37
CA GLN A 1172 -22.93 46.19 6.13
C GLN A 1172 -22.12 45.00 6.65
N TYR A 1173 -22.55 44.34 7.72
CA TYR A 1173 -21.93 43.12 8.24
C TYR A 1173 -21.85 42.00 7.19
N HIS A 1174 -22.93 41.76 6.44
CA HIS A 1174 -22.96 40.76 5.36
C HIS A 1174 -22.62 41.35 3.97
N SER A 1175 -21.92 42.48 3.93
CA SER A 1175 -21.57 43.10 2.66
C SER A 1175 -20.34 42.44 2.04
N ASP A 1176 -20.28 42.45 0.70
CA ASP A 1176 -19.11 42.00 -0.05
C ASP A 1176 -17.83 42.81 0.28
N GLU A 1177 -17.95 43.95 0.96
CA GLU A 1177 -16.83 44.75 1.45
C GLU A 1177 -16.12 44.05 2.62
N PHE A 1178 -16.86 43.36 3.50
CA PHE A 1178 -16.30 42.72 4.69
C PHE A 1178 -16.03 41.22 4.50
N ARG A 1179 -16.65 40.57 3.50
CA ARG A 1179 -16.41 39.16 3.12
C ARG A 1179 -16.38 38.21 4.33
N ASP A 1180 -17.39 38.40 5.18
CA ASP A 1180 -17.62 37.64 6.42
C ASP A 1180 -16.59 37.89 7.55
N GLU A 1181 -15.70 38.89 7.42
CA GLU A 1181 -14.68 39.26 8.43
C GLU A 1181 -14.95 40.64 9.06
N ALA A 1182 -16.22 40.94 9.35
CA ALA A 1182 -16.65 42.28 9.76
C ALA A 1182 -15.98 42.79 11.06
N TYR A 1183 -15.56 41.90 11.96
CA TYR A 1183 -14.90 42.27 13.21
C TYR A 1183 -13.53 42.94 13.00
N LEU A 1184 -12.81 42.62 11.92
CA LEU A 1184 -11.52 43.24 11.58
C LEU A 1184 -11.65 44.72 11.23
N PHE A 1185 -12.82 45.16 10.78
CA PHE A 1185 -13.09 46.53 10.39
C PHE A 1185 -13.52 47.41 11.59
N VAL A 1186 -13.84 46.82 12.74
CA VAL A 1186 -14.23 47.57 13.95
C VAL A 1186 -13.02 48.38 14.42
N PRO A 1187 -13.12 49.72 14.52
CA PRO A 1187 -12.00 50.54 14.96
C PRO A 1187 -11.55 50.15 16.38
N PHE A 1188 -10.24 49.89 16.53
CA PHE A 1188 -9.66 49.60 17.84
C PHE A 1188 -9.56 50.87 18.69
N ASP A 1189 -10.60 51.12 19.49
CA ASP A 1189 -10.68 52.25 20.40
C ASP A 1189 -11.23 51.86 21.78
N GLU A 1190 -11.20 52.82 22.71
CA GLU A 1190 -11.66 52.59 24.08
C GLU A 1190 -13.18 52.31 24.14
N ASP A 1191 -13.97 52.78 23.18
CA ASP A 1191 -15.41 52.49 23.15
C ASP A 1191 -15.65 51.01 22.80
N TYR A 1192 -14.86 50.45 21.87
CA TYR A 1192 -14.88 49.02 21.56
C TYR A 1192 -14.45 48.17 22.75
N TYR A 1193 -13.33 48.51 23.40
CA TYR A 1193 -12.89 47.81 24.62
C TYR A 1193 -13.96 47.85 25.72
N GLN A 1194 -14.54 49.02 26.01
CA GLN A 1194 -15.54 49.15 27.08
C GLN A 1194 -16.87 48.46 26.75
N ALA A 1195 -17.19 48.25 25.47
CA ALA A 1195 -18.33 47.44 25.06
C ALA A 1195 -18.07 45.97 25.35
N MET A 1196 -16.94 45.45 24.87
CA MET A 1196 -16.58 44.04 25.06
C MET A 1196 -16.28 43.70 26.52
N ALA A 1197 -15.60 44.57 27.27
CA ALA A 1197 -15.33 44.38 28.70
C ALA A 1197 -16.60 44.16 29.53
N LYS A 1198 -17.74 44.76 29.16
CA LYS A 1198 -19.04 44.50 29.82
C LYS A 1198 -19.61 43.13 29.49
N VAL A 1199 -19.41 42.68 28.25
CA VAL A 1199 -19.83 41.35 27.82
C VAL A 1199 -18.98 40.31 28.53
N ILE A 1200 -17.65 40.45 28.47
CA ILE A 1200 -16.69 39.59 29.15
C ILE A 1200 -16.99 39.52 30.65
N ALA A 1201 -17.16 40.66 31.33
CA ALA A 1201 -17.49 40.68 32.76
C ALA A 1201 -18.80 39.96 33.08
N LYS A 1202 -19.83 40.09 32.24
CA LYS A 1202 -21.09 39.36 32.42
C LYS A 1202 -20.90 37.86 32.23
N ARG A 1203 -20.11 37.44 31.24
CA ARG A 1203 -19.80 36.02 31.03
C ARG A 1203 -18.96 35.46 32.19
N PHE A 1204 -18.02 36.24 32.71
CA PHE A 1204 -17.21 35.90 33.88
C PHE A 1204 -18.06 35.73 35.15
N ASP A 1205 -18.95 36.68 35.44
CA ASP A 1205 -19.86 36.59 36.58
C ASP A 1205 -20.78 35.37 36.47
N ASN A 1206 -21.35 35.12 35.28
CA ASN A 1206 -22.20 33.96 35.04
C ASN A 1206 -21.44 32.64 35.23
N TRP A 1207 -20.21 32.57 34.74
CA TRP A 1207 -19.33 31.42 34.90
C TRP A 1207 -19.02 31.17 36.38
N GLN A 1208 -18.67 32.22 37.13
CA GLN A 1208 -18.41 32.12 38.56
C GLN A 1208 -19.65 31.76 39.40
N GLU A 1209 -20.86 32.09 38.97
CA GLU A 1209 -22.09 31.65 39.65
C GLU A 1209 -22.44 30.18 39.35
N GLN A 1210 -21.90 29.63 38.26
CA GLN A 1210 -22.11 28.24 37.83
C GLN A 1210 -21.02 27.29 38.36
N ALA A 1211 -19.81 27.80 38.60
CA ALA A 1211 -18.71 27.12 39.27
C ALA A 1211 -18.85 27.14 40.80
#